data_AF-A0A150S6T9-F1
#
_entry.id   AF-A0A150S6T9-F1
#
_cell.length_a   1.000
_cell.length_b   1.000
_cell.length_c   1.000
_cell.angle_alpha   90.00
_cell.angle_beta   90.00
_cell.angle_gamma   90.00
#
_symmetry.space_group_name_H-M   'P 1'
#
loop_
_entity.id
_entity.type
_entity.pdbx_description
1 polymer ?
#
loop_
_entity_poly.entity_id
_entity_poly.type
_entity_poly.pdbx_seq_one_letter_code
_entity_poly.pdbx_strand_id
1 'polypeptide(L)'
;MKQIAIASSAALATLFIAATSFANTTAPSPTCTVIKRGTLGNIYNAEIWSLAPSYHVPTPHEVNTGYSSTVGEKRALFRFDLSPIPAGSLVTSAKFYALTYTSTAKTVYVHQVLAPWSEDLVTWNNLGAIDPTSFTSFVPNVTGWSTVDLTGIVRDWVSGVSPSYGVLLEEGTTGKTSYKGSAHTDLSYRPLLEVCYTVPKGSIGDKVWFDADADGLEGASELGISGVVVDLFGDANCDGSADGGVLKTTATDGSGAYRFDELEAGCYVVSVDDATLPLGHLLTTDDEPLAVSLGAGQNVTDADFGYVTYSSIGDTVWLDSDADGLYEPDTGELGVNGVRVELFQDGQLLDFTVTGNSPYTGQPGFYLFDTLPAGTYSVVITADNFMTSGPLAGQEPTADPDGTLDNVGTVSLAWAQDLLDVDFGYQLSCGNGVCGGDESCGTCAVDCGVCPPVCGNGTCEAGEDCGSCSADCDICPAVCGNGTCESGEDCGSCSADCGTCPPVCGNGTCEGGEDCGTCSDDCGACPAVCGNNVCENGEDCANCAGDCGACPAVCGNDRCEAGENCLECPSDCGICPPVCGSGVCEAGETCSNCAADCGACPPVCGDGVCKAGFEDCSSCAADCGACQCASPGTGSPGYWKNHESAWKVSQLTIGGKTYTKAQLLDIISRPTKGDVTYIIAKHLIVAKLNVGIGNQSSCIEDTIAKADAWLKQYPLGSNVKESGKNSPWTIGEPLASKLDDYNNGRLCAPHRD
;
A
#
# COMPACT_ATOMS: atom_id res chain seq x y z
N MET A 1 -31.22 -64.65 14.34
CA MET A 1 -31.23 -64.87 12.88
C MET A 1 -31.57 -63.56 12.19
N LYS A 2 -30.57 -62.90 11.62
CA LYS A 2 -30.53 -62.44 10.22
C LYS A 2 -29.20 -61.75 10.00
N GLN A 3 -28.47 -62.29 9.03
CA GLN A 3 -27.09 -61.97 8.66
C GLN A 3 -26.98 -60.52 8.19
N ILE A 4 -25.94 -59.82 8.65
CA ILE A 4 -25.40 -58.64 7.98
C ILE A 4 -24.42 -59.16 6.94
N ALA A 5 -24.84 -59.07 5.67
CA ALA A 5 -24.01 -59.42 4.53
C ALA A 5 -23.07 -58.25 4.20
N ILE A 6 -21.79 -58.58 4.13
CA ILE A 6 -20.71 -57.72 3.63
C ILE A 6 -20.85 -57.69 2.10
N ALA A 7 -21.03 -56.50 1.53
CA ALA A 7 -20.91 -56.26 0.10
C ALA A 7 -19.75 -55.28 -0.14
N SER A 8 -18.66 -55.85 -0.65
CA SER A 8 -17.63 -55.13 -1.40
C SER A 8 -18.25 -54.52 -2.66
N SER A 9 -17.93 -53.27 -2.99
CA SER A 9 -17.70 -52.81 -4.37
C SER A 9 -17.20 -51.37 -4.40
N ALA A 10 -16.12 -51.20 -5.16
CA ALA A 10 -15.63 -49.93 -5.66
C ALA A 10 -16.73 -49.19 -6.44
N ALA A 11 -17.09 -47.98 -5.99
CA ALA A 11 -17.78 -46.96 -6.77
C ALA A 11 -17.97 -45.69 -5.92
N LEU A 12 -16.97 -44.82 -5.84
CA LEU A 12 -17.14 -43.41 -5.46
C LEU A 12 -15.91 -42.61 -5.90
N ALA A 13 -15.80 -42.42 -7.21
CA ALA A 13 -14.96 -41.38 -7.82
C ALA A 13 -15.53 -41.10 -9.22
N THR A 14 -16.64 -40.36 -9.28
CA THR A 14 -17.07 -39.69 -10.51
C THR A 14 -18.01 -38.56 -10.14
N LEU A 15 -17.45 -37.39 -9.83
CA LEU A 15 -18.18 -36.14 -9.94
C LEU A 15 -17.75 -35.49 -11.25
N PHE A 16 -18.71 -35.35 -12.16
CA PHE A 16 -18.58 -34.76 -13.47
C PHE A 16 -18.19 -33.27 -13.35
N ILE A 17 -17.05 -32.90 -13.94
CA ILE A 17 -16.80 -31.52 -14.36
C ILE A 17 -17.43 -31.40 -15.75
N ALA A 18 -18.39 -30.50 -15.90
CA ALA A 18 -18.89 -30.09 -17.21
C ALA A 18 -17.77 -29.34 -17.94
N ALA A 19 -17.14 -30.02 -18.89
CA ALA A 19 -16.15 -29.42 -19.77
C ALA A 19 -16.86 -28.53 -20.78
N THR A 20 -16.89 -27.22 -20.51
CA THR A 20 -16.99 -26.23 -21.59
C THR A 20 -15.68 -26.23 -22.36
N SER A 21 -15.80 -26.21 -23.68
CA SER A 21 -14.72 -26.37 -24.64
C SER A 21 -13.60 -25.34 -24.47
N PHE A 22 -12.44 -25.77 -23.98
CA PHE A 22 -11.19 -25.05 -24.18
C PHE A 22 -10.42 -25.67 -25.34
N ALA A 23 -10.14 -24.81 -26.32
CA ALA A 23 -9.30 -25.10 -27.45
C ALA A 23 -7.90 -25.48 -26.98
N ASN A 24 -7.47 -26.69 -27.36
CA ASN A 24 -6.11 -27.06 -27.74
C ASN A 24 -4.96 -26.30 -27.06
N THR A 25 -4.81 -26.43 -25.73
CA THR A 25 -3.57 -26.09 -25.04
C THR A 25 -2.67 -27.33 -25.03
N THR A 26 -1.52 -27.24 -25.70
CA THR A 26 -0.46 -28.24 -25.58
C THR A 26 -0.03 -28.30 -24.12
N ALA A 27 -0.17 -29.46 -23.46
CA ALA A 27 0.29 -29.64 -22.09
C ALA A 27 1.76 -29.16 -21.96
N PRO A 28 2.10 -28.42 -20.89
CA PRO A 28 3.45 -27.87 -20.73
C PRO A 28 4.48 -29.00 -20.80
N SER A 29 5.52 -28.80 -21.61
CA SER A 29 6.61 -29.76 -21.70
C SER A 29 7.36 -29.80 -20.37
N PRO A 30 7.62 -30.98 -19.79
CA PRO A 30 8.29 -31.07 -18.51
C PRO A 30 9.74 -30.60 -18.59
N THR A 31 10.18 -29.84 -17.60
CA THR A 31 11.58 -29.45 -17.41
C THR A 31 12.32 -30.61 -16.77
N CYS A 32 13.47 -31.03 -17.31
CA CYS A 32 14.29 -32.11 -16.75
C CYS A 32 15.61 -31.59 -16.19
N THR A 33 15.84 -31.81 -14.90
CA THR A 33 17.03 -31.38 -14.15
C THR A 33 17.87 -32.59 -13.75
N VAL A 34 19.18 -32.52 -13.97
CA VAL A 34 20.13 -33.59 -13.59
C VAL A 34 20.87 -33.22 -12.32
N ILE A 35 20.60 -33.94 -11.25
CA ILE A 35 21.24 -33.81 -9.95
C ILE A 35 22.46 -34.73 -9.90
N LYS A 36 23.63 -34.16 -9.62
CA LYS A 36 24.90 -34.89 -9.61
C LYS A 36 25.98 -34.11 -8.85
N ARG A 37 26.71 -34.81 -7.99
CA ARG A 37 27.82 -34.23 -7.20
C ARG A 37 28.90 -33.63 -8.12
N GLY A 38 29.15 -32.33 -7.94
CA GLY A 38 30.15 -31.58 -8.71
C GLY A 38 29.61 -30.93 -9.99
N THR A 39 28.29 -31.00 -10.23
CA THR A 39 27.62 -30.21 -11.28
C THR A 39 26.49 -29.37 -10.66
N LEU A 40 25.32 -29.96 -10.44
CA LEU A 40 24.13 -29.29 -9.90
C LEU A 40 23.52 -30.16 -8.80
N GLY A 41 23.26 -29.57 -7.64
CA GLY A 41 22.90 -30.30 -6.43
C GLY A 41 23.99 -31.28 -5.97
N ASN A 42 23.60 -32.27 -5.18
CA ASN A 42 24.51 -33.25 -4.61
C ASN A 42 23.88 -34.64 -4.51
N ILE A 43 24.71 -35.68 -4.65
CA ILE A 43 24.35 -37.06 -4.34
C ILE A 43 25.35 -37.54 -3.30
N TYR A 44 24.85 -38.04 -2.17
CA TYR A 44 25.65 -38.63 -1.10
C TYR A 44 25.55 -40.15 -1.17
N ASN A 45 26.63 -40.88 -0.88
CA ASN A 45 26.56 -42.34 -0.79
C ASN A 45 27.40 -42.94 0.32
N ALA A 46 26.94 -44.08 0.83
CA ALA A 46 27.69 -44.84 1.82
C ALA A 46 27.56 -46.34 1.58
N GLU A 47 28.50 -47.10 2.14
CA GLU A 47 28.45 -48.56 2.18
C GLU A 47 28.52 -49.01 3.64
N ILE A 48 27.59 -49.88 4.06
CA ILE A 48 27.51 -50.42 5.43
C ILE A 48 27.62 -51.94 5.42
N TRP A 49 28.23 -52.50 6.47
CA TRP A 49 28.60 -53.92 6.55
C TRP A 49 28.01 -54.59 7.80
N SER A 50 27.31 -55.71 7.62
CA SER A 50 26.67 -56.43 8.74
C SER A 50 27.66 -57.07 9.72
N LEU A 51 28.81 -57.60 9.27
CA LEU A 51 29.82 -58.19 10.16
C LEU A 51 30.86 -57.18 10.66
N ALA A 52 30.80 -55.93 10.20
CA ALA A 52 31.59 -54.82 10.72
C ALA A 52 30.68 -53.62 11.03
N PRO A 53 29.77 -53.74 12.01
CA PRO A 53 28.59 -52.88 12.05
C PRO A 53 28.85 -51.46 12.56
N SER A 54 30.05 -51.17 13.06
CA SER A 54 30.51 -49.82 13.42
C SER A 54 31.49 -49.22 12.42
N TYR A 55 31.80 -49.96 11.34
CA TYR A 55 32.68 -49.49 10.29
C TYR A 55 31.91 -48.59 9.31
N HIS A 56 32.54 -47.49 8.92
CA HIS A 56 32.05 -46.60 7.87
C HIS A 56 33.18 -46.38 6.86
N VAL A 57 32.81 -46.20 5.60
CA VAL A 57 33.74 -45.73 4.55
C VAL A 57 33.37 -44.28 4.26
N PRO A 58 34.17 -43.29 4.69
CA PRO A 58 33.91 -41.91 4.35
C PRO A 58 34.10 -41.71 2.84
N THR A 59 33.16 -41.02 2.20
CA THR A 59 33.15 -40.68 0.76
C THR A 59 33.66 -41.77 -0.19
N PRO A 60 32.99 -42.94 -0.28
CA PRO A 60 33.46 -44.05 -1.09
C PRO A 60 33.53 -43.69 -2.59
N HIS A 61 34.67 -43.97 -3.22
CA HIS A 61 34.80 -43.94 -4.69
C HIS A 61 34.02 -45.09 -5.37
N GLU A 62 33.69 -46.15 -4.62
CA GLU A 62 32.87 -47.28 -5.02
C GLU A 62 31.99 -47.71 -3.83
N VAL A 63 30.75 -48.10 -4.11
CA VAL A 63 29.84 -48.68 -3.11
C VAL A 63 29.32 -50.02 -3.59
N ASN A 64 29.16 -50.95 -2.66
CA ASN A 64 28.88 -52.35 -2.98
C ASN A 64 27.62 -52.85 -2.30
N THR A 65 26.96 -53.79 -2.96
CA THR A 65 25.82 -54.57 -2.45
C THR A 65 26.10 -56.06 -2.54
N GLY A 66 25.37 -56.85 -1.74
CA GLY A 66 25.47 -58.31 -1.73
C GLY A 66 26.31 -58.86 -0.58
N TYR A 67 26.68 -60.14 -0.65
CA TYR A 67 27.26 -60.84 0.51
C TYR A 67 28.74 -61.19 0.34
N SER A 68 29.56 -60.84 1.33
CA SER A 68 30.96 -61.27 1.46
C SER A 68 31.14 -62.15 2.69
N SER A 69 31.98 -63.20 2.59
CA SER A 69 32.34 -64.02 3.75
C SER A 69 33.14 -63.27 4.81
N THR A 70 33.79 -62.16 4.46
CA THR A 70 34.65 -61.38 5.36
C THR A 70 33.93 -60.26 6.11
N VAL A 71 32.94 -59.63 5.47
CA VAL A 71 32.25 -58.44 6.01
C VAL A 71 30.72 -58.59 6.04
N GLY A 72 30.23 -59.76 5.66
CA GLY A 72 28.82 -60.11 5.62
C GLY A 72 28.09 -59.45 4.47
N GLU A 73 26.80 -59.23 4.68
CA GLU A 73 25.97 -58.40 3.83
C GLU A 73 26.48 -56.95 3.77
N LYS A 74 26.56 -56.43 2.55
CA LYS A 74 26.86 -55.06 2.20
C LYS A 74 25.61 -54.40 1.62
N ARG A 75 25.33 -53.17 2.06
CA ARG A 75 24.24 -52.35 1.53
C ARG A 75 24.79 -51.01 1.09
N ALA A 76 24.31 -50.51 -0.04
CA ALA A 76 24.68 -49.19 -0.55
C ALA A 76 23.55 -48.20 -0.29
N LEU A 77 23.88 -47.03 0.25
CA LEU A 77 22.93 -45.93 0.47
C LEU A 77 23.18 -44.81 -0.54
N PHE A 78 22.11 -44.17 -0.98
CA PHE A 78 22.16 -42.97 -1.81
C PHE A 78 21.15 -41.93 -1.30
N ARG A 79 21.58 -40.69 -1.09
CA ARG A 79 20.71 -39.55 -0.76
C ARG A 79 20.88 -38.45 -1.79
N PHE A 80 19.78 -37.79 -2.14
CA PHE A 80 19.72 -36.79 -3.20
C PHE A 80 19.37 -35.43 -2.61
N ASP A 81 20.15 -34.42 -2.96
CA ASP A 81 19.82 -33.01 -2.72
C ASP A 81 18.91 -32.51 -3.83
N LEU A 82 17.63 -32.35 -3.50
CA LEU A 82 16.56 -31.95 -4.44
C LEU A 82 16.31 -30.45 -4.43
N SER A 83 17.11 -29.64 -3.73
CA SER A 83 16.96 -28.18 -3.72
C SER A 83 16.96 -27.50 -5.11
N PRO A 84 17.58 -28.07 -6.18
CA PRO A 84 17.45 -27.51 -7.52
C PRO A 84 16.06 -27.68 -8.17
N ILE A 85 15.16 -28.45 -7.56
CA ILE A 85 13.79 -28.64 -8.03
C ILE A 85 12.89 -27.66 -7.26
N PRO A 86 12.17 -26.74 -7.94
CA PRO A 86 11.27 -25.80 -7.27
C PRO A 86 10.25 -26.54 -6.40
N ALA A 87 10.03 -26.04 -5.18
CA ALA A 87 9.06 -26.62 -4.25
C ALA A 87 7.65 -26.65 -4.86
N GLY A 88 6.87 -27.69 -4.55
CA GLY A 88 5.51 -27.85 -5.10
C GLY A 88 5.46 -28.31 -6.56
N SER A 89 6.61 -28.51 -7.21
CA SER A 89 6.66 -29.05 -8.58
C SER A 89 6.02 -30.44 -8.68
N LEU A 90 5.28 -30.68 -9.76
CA LEU A 90 4.72 -31.98 -10.07
C LEU A 90 5.76 -32.84 -10.81
N VAL A 91 6.34 -33.81 -10.11
CA VAL A 91 7.32 -34.74 -10.70
C VAL A 91 6.63 -35.73 -11.64
N THR A 92 7.00 -35.66 -12.92
CA THR A 92 6.50 -36.54 -13.99
C THR A 92 7.36 -37.78 -14.15
N SER A 93 8.68 -37.68 -13.97
CA SER A 93 9.58 -38.84 -13.91
C SER A 93 10.82 -38.53 -13.06
N ALA A 94 11.36 -39.55 -12.39
CA ALA A 94 12.67 -39.45 -11.73
C ALA A 94 13.46 -40.75 -11.94
N LYS A 95 14.60 -40.65 -12.63
CA LYS A 95 15.45 -41.79 -12.98
C LYS A 95 16.81 -41.66 -12.35
N PHE A 96 17.14 -42.61 -11.48
CA PHE A 96 18.45 -42.71 -10.87
C PHE A 96 19.36 -43.61 -11.71
N TYR A 97 20.55 -43.13 -12.02
CA TYR A 97 21.55 -43.83 -12.80
C TYR A 97 22.78 -44.09 -11.94
N ALA A 98 23.13 -45.36 -11.80
CA ALA A 98 24.34 -45.81 -11.11
C ALA A 98 25.22 -46.60 -12.08
N LEU A 99 26.48 -46.21 -12.22
CA LEU A 99 27.43 -46.90 -13.09
C LEU A 99 27.93 -48.17 -12.41
N THR A 100 27.56 -49.33 -12.93
CA THR A 100 28.03 -50.62 -12.43
C THR A 100 29.45 -50.89 -12.93
N TYR A 101 30.36 -51.10 -11.99
CA TYR A 101 31.73 -51.55 -12.28
C TYR A 101 31.77 -53.06 -12.51
N THR A 102 31.17 -53.84 -11.62
CA THR A 102 31.02 -55.31 -11.76
C THR A 102 29.71 -55.78 -11.12
N SER A 103 29.09 -56.83 -11.67
CA SER A 103 27.92 -57.46 -11.06
C SER A 103 27.78 -58.94 -11.41
N THR A 104 27.16 -59.72 -10.52
CA THR A 104 26.64 -61.06 -10.80
C THR A 104 25.27 -61.07 -11.49
N ALA A 105 24.72 -59.88 -11.82
CA ALA A 105 23.41 -59.68 -12.45
C ALA A 105 22.27 -60.39 -11.71
N LYS A 106 22.23 -60.24 -10.37
CA LYS A 106 21.10 -60.68 -9.53
C LYS A 106 20.21 -59.49 -9.20
N THR A 107 18.99 -59.78 -8.75
CA THR A 107 18.02 -58.73 -8.40
C THR A 107 18.53 -57.92 -7.20
N VAL A 108 18.57 -56.60 -7.38
CA VAL A 108 18.81 -55.62 -6.33
C VAL A 108 17.49 -54.97 -5.97
N TYR A 109 17.13 -55.07 -4.70
CA TYR A 109 15.93 -54.48 -4.11
C TYR A 109 16.24 -53.07 -3.60
N VAL A 110 15.30 -52.15 -3.83
CA VAL A 110 15.45 -50.74 -3.48
C VAL A 110 14.45 -50.40 -2.39
N HIS A 111 14.97 -49.94 -1.26
CA HIS A 111 14.22 -49.62 -0.06
C HIS A 111 14.27 -48.12 0.22
N GLN A 112 13.20 -47.58 0.78
CA GLN A 112 13.20 -46.20 1.26
C GLN A 112 13.92 -46.13 2.61
N VAL A 113 14.80 -45.15 2.76
CA VAL A 113 15.35 -44.79 4.07
C VAL A 113 14.37 -43.86 4.78
N LEU A 114 14.04 -44.15 6.04
CA LEU A 114 13.01 -43.45 6.82
C LEU A 114 13.60 -42.56 7.93
N ALA A 115 14.92 -42.52 8.06
CA ALA A 115 15.62 -41.71 9.05
C ALA A 115 16.82 -40.96 8.42
N PRO A 116 17.16 -39.76 8.92
CA PRO A 116 18.31 -39.02 8.43
C PRO A 116 19.62 -39.78 8.69
N TRP A 117 20.58 -39.63 7.78
CA TRP A 117 21.93 -40.15 7.89
C TRP A 117 22.94 -39.20 7.27
N SER A 118 24.20 -39.32 7.70
CA SER A 118 25.32 -38.54 7.18
C SER A 118 26.31 -39.47 6.48
N GLU A 119 26.82 -39.03 5.32
CA GLU A 119 27.74 -39.81 4.47
C GLU A 119 28.99 -40.28 5.22
N ASP A 120 29.54 -39.43 6.09
CA ASP A 120 30.80 -39.71 6.78
C ASP A 120 30.62 -40.47 8.11
N LEU A 121 29.38 -40.64 8.57
CA LEU A 121 29.12 -41.20 9.90
C LEU A 121 28.21 -42.42 9.90
N VAL A 122 27.51 -42.71 8.78
CA VAL A 122 26.57 -43.83 8.73
C VAL A 122 27.30 -45.17 8.77
N THR A 123 26.76 -46.07 9.57
CA THR A 123 27.23 -47.43 9.85
C THR A 123 26.01 -48.35 9.91
N TRP A 124 26.23 -49.66 9.97
CA TRP A 124 25.13 -50.61 10.17
C TRP A 124 24.38 -50.38 11.49
N ASN A 125 25.08 -50.01 12.57
CA ASN A 125 24.50 -49.85 13.91
C ASN A 125 23.70 -48.56 14.10
N ASN A 126 23.99 -47.50 13.34
CA ASN A 126 23.36 -46.19 13.52
C ASN A 126 22.48 -45.77 12.34
N LEU A 127 22.41 -46.57 11.28
CA LEU A 127 21.37 -46.40 10.27
C LEU A 127 20.02 -46.58 10.98
N GLY A 128 19.18 -45.54 10.93
CA GLY A 128 17.89 -45.53 11.59
C GLY A 128 16.87 -46.45 10.88
N ALA A 129 15.63 -45.98 10.76
CA ALA A 129 14.57 -46.78 10.14
C ALA A 129 14.74 -46.88 8.61
N ILE A 130 14.39 -48.04 8.06
CA ILE A 130 14.30 -48.35 6.63
C ILE A 130 12.94 -48.99 6.41
N ASP A 131 12.28 -48.73 5.28
CA ASP A 131 11.08 -49.48 4.91
C ASP A 131 11.50 -50.93 4.58
N PRO A 132 11.01 -51.95 5.32
CA PRO A 132 11.31 -53.34 5.01
C PRO A 132 10.75 -53.78 3.65
N THR A 133 9.77 -53.06 3.11
CA THR A 133 9.22 -53.33 1.78
C THR A 133 10.06 -52.63 0.72
N SER A 134 10.54 -53.38 -0.27
CA SER A 134 11.17 -52.77 -1.44
C SER A 134 10.09 -52.11 -2.31
N PHE A 135 10.21 -50.81 -2.60
CA PHE A 135 9.25 -50.13 -3.47
C PHE A 135 9.54 -50.37 -4.96
N THR A 136 10.79 -50.71 -5.30
CA THR A 136 11.18 -51.15 -6.64
C THR A 136 12.36 -52.12 -6.58
N SER A 137 12.68 -52.74 -7.70
CA SER A 137 13.86 -53.60 -7.86
C SER A 137 14.36 -53.55 -9.30
N PHE A 138 15.63 -53.88 -9.51
CA PHE A 138 16.23 -53.93 -10.84
C PHE A 138 17.30 -55.02 -10.91
N VAL A 139 17.67 -55.40 -12.13
CA VAL A 139 18.83 -56.25 -12.39
C VAL A 139 19.94 -55.35 -12.95
N PRO A 140 21.06 -55.16 -12.22
CA PRO A 140 22.15 -54.33 -12.69
C PRO A 140 22.84 -54.95 -13.91
N ASN A 141 23.32 -54.09 -14.79
CA ASN A 141 24.20 -54.53 -15.88
C ASN A 141 25.49 -55.13 -15.33
N VAL A 142 26.06 -56.14 -15.99
CA VAL A 142 27.34 -56.74 -15.58
C VAL A 142 28.44 -55.66 -15.50
N THR A 143 28.43 -54.74 -16.45
CA THR A 143 29.20 -53.48 -16.47
C THR A 143 28.37 -52.41 -17.18
N GLY A 144 28.50 -51.14 -16.79
CA GLY A 144 27.79 -50.03 -17.44
C GLY A 144 26.63 -49.49 -16.61
N TRP A 145 25.89 -48.53 -17.16
CA TRP A 145 24.84 -47.81 -16.44
C TRP A 145 23.64 -48.68 -16.12
N SER A 146 23.27 -48.74 -14.86
CA SER A 146 21.98 -49.29 -14.41
C SER A 146 21.04 -48.14 -14.09
N THR A 147 19.76 -48.30 -14.43
CA THR A 147 18.73 -47.28 -14.19
C THR A 147 17.69 -47.81 -13.22
N VAL A 148 17.31 -46.97 -12.26
CA VAL A 148 16.29 -47.24 -11.26
C VAL A 148 15.23 -46.16 -11.36
N ASP A 149 13.96 -46.56 -11.46
CA ASP A 149 12.84 -45.63 -11.43
C ASP A 149 12.52 -45.24 -9.97
N LEU A 150 12.74 -43.97 -9.66
CA LEU A 150 12.45 -43.36 -8.35
C LEU A 150 11.28 -42.38 -8.42
N THR A 151 10.47 -42.40 -9.49
CA THR A 151 9.43 -41.39 -9.75
C THR A 151 8.46 -41.22 -8.58
N GLY A 152 7.95 -42.32 -8.02
CA GLY A 152 6.99 -42.27 -6.92
C GLY A 152 7.56 -41.60 -5.67
N ILE A 153 8.73 -42.08 -5.22
CA ILE A 153 9.33 -41.60 -3.97
C ILE A 153 9.88 -40.17 -4.08
N VAL A 154 10.45 -39.79 -5.24
CA VAL A 154 10.92 -38.43 -5.49
C VAL A 154 9.74 -37.45 -5.57
N ARG A 155 8.58 -37.87 -6.10
CA ARG A 155 7.36 -37.07 -6.07
C ARG A 155 6.93 -36.77 -4.64
N ASP A 156 6.95 -37.76 -3.75
CA ASP A 156 6.60 -37.57 -2.34
C ASP A 156 7.61 -36.66 -1.61
N TRP A 157 8.88 -36.71 -2.00
CA TRP A 157 9.92 -35.82 -1.47
C TRP A 157 9.75 -34.37 -1.91
N VAL A 158 9.53 -34.13 -3.21
CA VAL A 158 9.38 -32.77 -3.78
C VAL A 158 8.07 -32.11 -3.34
N SER A 159 7.00 -32.90 -3.15
CA SER A 159 5.72 -32.40 -2.63
C SER A 159 5.69 -32.21 -1.11
N GLY A 160 6.73 -32.63 -0.39
CA GLY A 160 6.80 -32.55 1.07
C GLY A 160 5.95 -33.59 1.81
N VAL A 161 5.33 -34.54 1.10
CA VAL A 161 4.57 -35.66 1.69
C VAL A 161 5.47 -36.54 2.56
N SER A 162 6.74 -36.70 2.16
CA SER A 162 7.75 -37.39 2.99
C SER A 162 9.10 -36.70 2.93
N PRO A 163 9.92 -36.76 4.00
CA PRO A 163 11.26 -36.21 3.98
C PRO A 163 12.21 -37.03 3.09
N SER A 164 13.11 -36.35 2.38
CA SER A 164 14.13 -36.99 1.55
C SER A 164 15.30 -37.51 2.39
N TYR A 165 15.28 -38.80 2.72
CA TYR A 165 16.43 -39.50 3.32
C TYR A 165 17.13 -40.46 2.35
N GLY A 166 16.64 -40.56 1.11
CA GLY A 166 17.26 -41.37 0.08
C GLY A 166 16.82 -42.83 0.05
N VAL A 167 17.59 -43.64 -0.65
CA VAL A 167 17.32 -45.06 -0.91
C VAL A 167 18.46 -45.94 -0.43
N LEU A 168 18.11 -47.18 -0.11
CA LEU A 168 19.05 -48.26 0.20
C LEU A 168 18.92 -49.36 -0.86
N LEU A 169 20.05 -49.81 -1.37
CA LEU A 169 20.17 -50.93 -2.28
C LEU A 169 20.58 -52.19 -1.51
N GLU A 170 19.76 -53.23 -1.61
CA GLU A 170 19.94 -54.53 -0.98
C GLU A 170 19.99 -55.64 -2.03
N GLU A 171 20.92 -56.58 -1.90
CA GLU A 171 21.04 -57.73 -2.80
C GLU A 171 21.15 -59.01 -1.96
N GLY A 172 20.52 -60.10 -2.43
CA GLY A 172 20.53 -61.36 -1.70
C GLY A 172 21.92 -62.00 -1.56
N THR A 173 22.01 -63.06 -0.77
CA THR A 173 23.29 -63.71 -0.37
C THR A 173 24.10 -64.34 -1.51
N THR A 174 23.54 -64.48 -2.69
CA THR A 174 24.21 -65.02 -3.88
C THR A 174 24.61 -63.94 -4.90
N GLY A 175 24.16 -62.71 -4.68
CA GLY A 175 24.47 -61.56 -5.52
C GLY A 175 25.64 -60.75 -4.98
N LYS A 176 26.36 -60.09 -5.90
CA LYS A 176 27.36 -59.06 -5.63
C LYS A 176 27.33 -58.04 -6.73
N THR A 177 27.22 -56.76 -6.37
CA THR A 177 27.30 -55.65 -7.32
C THR A 177 28.13 -54.51 -6.75
N SER A 178 29.02 -53.97 -7.57
CA SER A 178 29.87 -52.81 -7.28
C SER A 178 29.48 -51.65 -8.18
N TYR A 179 29.15 -50.51 -7.59
CA TYR A 179 28.80 -49.27 -8.28
C TYR A 179 29.88 -48.21 -8.06
N LYS A 180 30.08 -47.36 -9.05
CA LYS A 180 30.89 -46.14 -8.87
C LYS A 180 30.18 -45.18 -7.93
N GLY A 181 30.93 -44.61 -6.98
CA GLY A 181 30.42 -43.67 -5.99
C GLY A 181 30.38 -42.23 -6.49
N SER A 182 29.62 -41.39 -5.81
CA SER A 182 29.54 -39.93 -6.04
C SER A 182 30.87 -39.21 -5.80
N ALA A 183 31.77 -39.76 -4.98
CA ALA A 183 33.11 -39.22 -4.78
C ALA A 183 34.13 -39.67 -5.85
N HIS A 184 33.72 -40.44 -6.87
CA HIS A 184 34.64 -40.89 -7.94
C HIS A 184 35.40 -39.71 -8.57
N THR A 185 36.69 -39.88 -8.85
CA THR A 185 37.55 -38.79 -9.37
C THR A 185 37.10 -38.33 -10.76
N ASP A 186 36.72 -39.27 -11.61
CA ASP A 186 36.08 -39.00 -12.90
C ASP A 186 34.60 -38.65 -12.72
N LEU A 187 34.23 -37.42 -13.07
CA LEU A 187 32.85 -36.94 -13.02
C LEU A 187 31.92 -37.76 -13.91
N SER A 188 32.38 -38.28 -15.04
CA SER A 188 31.54 -39.06 -15.97
C SER A 188 31.07 -40.39 -15.37
N TYR A 189 31.75 -40.90 -14.33
CA TYR A 189 31.41 -42.16 -13.68
C TYR A 189 30.51 -42.00 -12.46
N ARG A 190 30.33 -40.77 -11.97
CA ARG A 190 29.51 -40.51 -10.79
C ARG A 190 28.03 -40.74 -11.08
N PRO A 191 27.28 -41.33 -10.13
CA PRO A 191 25.84 -41.48 -10.25
C PRO A 191 25.15 -40.14 -10.45
N LEU A 192 23.97 -40.17 -11.07
CA LEU A 192 23.14 -38.99 -11.31
C LEU A 192 21.65 -39.34 -11.15
N LEU A 193 20.86 -38.34 -10.80
CA LEU A 193 19.41 -38.43 -10.74
C LEU A 193 18.82 -37.41 -11.73
N GLU A 194 18.15 -37.88 -12.77
CA GLU A 194 17.38 -37.04 -13.69
C GLU A 194 15.95 -36.92 -13.16
N VAL A 195 15.48 -35.71 -12.89
CA VAL A 195 14.11 -35.42 -12.43
C VAL A 195 13.42 -34.53 -13.45
N CYS A 196 12.36 -35.03 -14.06
CA CYS A 196 11.49 -34.24 -14.94
C CYS A 196 10.21 -33.82 -14.18
N TYR A 197 9.86 -32.54 -14.26
CA TYR A 197 8.75 -31.96 -13.51
C TYR A 197 8.08 -30.80 -14.26
N THR A 198 6.88 -30.45 -13.81
CA THR A 198 6.17 -29.23 -14.22
C THR A 198 5.90 -28.37 -13.00
N VAL A 199 6.15 -27.07 -13.09
CA VAL A 199 5.82 -26.13 -12.01
C VAL A 199 4.34 -25.76 -12.13
N PRO A 200 3.52 -25.96 -11.08
CA PRO A 200 2.12 -25.54 -11.11
C PRO A 200 2.04 -24.01 -11.19
N LYS A 201 1.10 -23.52 -11.98
CA LYS A 201 0.83 -22.09 -12.17
C LYS A 201 -0.15 -21.58 -11.12
N GLY A 202 0.08 -20.38 -10.62
CA GLY A 202 -0.79 -19.71 -9.66
C GLY A 202 -1.70 -18.67 -10.29
N SER A 203 -2.46 -17.98 -9.45
CA SER A 203 -3.27 -16.83 -9.80
C SER A 203 -3.26 -15.74 -8.72
N ILE A 204 -3.52 -14.50 -9.12
CA ILE A 204 -3.66 -13.33 -8.25
C ILE A 204 -4.95 -12.59 -8.62
N GLY A 205 -5.67 -12.11 -7.63
CA GLY A 205 -6.82 -11.22 -7.78
C GLY A 205 -7.91 -11.57 -6.79
N ASP A 206 -8.83 -10.66 -6.55
CA ASP A 206 -10.07 -10.94 -5.83
C ASP A 206 -11.12 -9.89 -6.20
N LYS A 207 -11.07 -8.69 -5.61
CA LYS A 207 -12.11 -7.68 -5.83
C LYS A 207 -11.62 -6.23 -5.83
N VAL A 208 -12.34 -5.40 -6.58
CA VAL A 208 -12.37 -3.94 -6.41
C VAL A 208 -13.81 -3.56 -6.02
N TRP A 209 -13.99 -2.83 -4.92
CA TRP A 209 -15.33 -2.54 -4.38
C TRP A 209 -15.49 -1.11 -3.87
N PHE A 210 -16.76 -0.70 -3.77
CA PHE A 210 -17.17 0.49 -3.05
C PHE A 210 -17.13 0.21 -1.56
N ASP A 211 -16.11 0.71 -0.91
CA ASP A 211 -16.00 0.72 0.55
C ASP A 211 -16.92 1.83 1.07
N ALA A 212 -18.08 1.45 1.59
CA ALA A 212 -19.16 2.40 1.89
C ALA A 212 -19.00 3.06 3.26
N ASP A 213 -18.25 2.44 4.17
CA ASP A 213 -17.99 2.96 5.52
C ASP A 213 -16.53 3.37 5.75
N ALA A 214 -15.71 3.27 4.71
CA ALA A 214 -14.32 3.72 4.65
C ALA A 214 -13.40 3.00 5.64
N ASP A 215 -13.70 1.74 5.95
CA ASP A 215 -12.96 0.94 6.93
C ASP A 215 -11.83 0.10 6.32
N GLY A 216 -11.70 0.09 4.99
CA GLY A 216 -10.70 -0.65 4.23
C GLY A 216 -10.95 -2.16 4.13
N LEU A 217 -12.11 -2.65 4.59
CA LEU A 217 -12.46 -4.07 4.66
C LEU A 217 -13.73 -4.36 3.87
N GLU A 218 -13.74 -5.46 3.09
CA GLU A 218 -14.94 -5.84 2.35
C GLU A 218 -16.08 -6.31 3.30
N GLY A 219 -17.15 -5.51 3.36
CA GLY A 219 -18.40 -5.81 4.04
C GLY A 219 -19.42 -6.55 3.17
N ALA A 220 -20.32 -7.31 3.81
CA ALA A 220 -21.35 -8.10 3.09
C ALA A 220 -22.39 -7.28 2.31
N SER A 221 -22.50 -5.97 2.59
CA SER A 221 -23.38 -5.04 1.89
C SER A 221 -22.67 -4.24 0.79
N GLU A 222 -21.36 -4.42 0.65
CA GLU A 222 -20.54 -3.58 -0.22
C GLU A 222 -20.48 -4.13 -1.64
N LEU A 223 -20.71 -3.21 -2.59
CA LEU A 223 -20.86 -3.56 -4.00
C LEU A 223 -19.52 -3.47 -4.71
N GLY A 224 -19.26 -4.40 -5.63
CA GLY A 224 -18.07 -4.30 -6.49
C GLY A 224 -18.16 -3.17 -7.51
N ILE A 225 -17.00 -2.62 -7.90
CA ILE A 225 -16.90 -1.61 -8.96
C ILE A 225 -16.58 -2.32 -10.28
N SER A 226 -17.47 -2.22 -11.26
CA SER A 226 -17.32 -2.90 -12.55
C SER A 226 -16.56 -2.06 -13.57
N GLY A 227 -15.75 -2.71 -14.40
CA GLY A 227 -15.05 -2.06 -15.52
C GLY A 227 -13.76 -1.34 -15.14
N VAL A 228 -13.30 -1.47 -13.89
CA VAL A 228 -12.03 -0.94 -13.41
C VAL A 228 -10.90 -1.76 -14.02
N VAL A 229 -9.93 -1.09 -14.64
CA VAL A 229 -8.75 -1.73 -15.22
C VAL A 229 -7.72 -1.98 -14.12
N VAL A 230 -7.20 -3.20 -14.09
CA VAL A 230 -6.17 -3.65 -13.16
C VAL A 230 -4.99 -4.20 -13.95
N ASP A 231 -3.79 -3.74 -13.62
CA ASP A 231 -2.53 -4.12 -14.23
C ASP A 231 -1.67 -4.95 -13.27
N LEU A 232 -0.97 -5.95 -13.83
CA LEU A 232 -0.02 -6.78 -13.12
C LEU A 232 1.39 -6.51 -13.67
N PHE A 233 2.31 -6.20 -12.78
CA PHE A 233 3.72 -5.97 -13.06
C PHE A 233 4.58 -7.07 -12.42
N GLY A 234 5.76 -7.30 -13.00
CA GLY A 234 6.77 -8.16 -12.40
C GLY A 234 7.64 -7.37 -11.43
N ASP A 235 7.92 -7.97 -10.28
CA ASP A 235 8.88 -7.48 -9.29
C ASP A 235 9.92 -8.59 -9.12
N ALA A 236 11.06 -8.46 -9.80
CA ALA A 236 12.07 -9.52 -9.86
C ALA A 236 12.95 -9.54 -8.61
N ASN A 237 13.07 -8.40 -7.92
CA ASN A 237 13.90 -8.24 -6.74
C ASN A 237 13.11 -8.34 -5.41
N CYS A 238 11.77 -8.41 -5.49
CA CYS A 238 10.83 -8.46 -4.38
C CYS A 238 10.89 -7.24 -3.45
N ASP A 239 11.18 -6.05 -3.98
CA ASP A 239 11.26 -4.79 -3.22
C ASP A 239 9.92 -4.04 -3.12
N GLY A 240 8.87 -4.59 -3.71
CA GLY A 240 7.53 -3.99 -3.74
C GLY A 240 7.33 -2.96 -4.86
N SER A 241 8.32 -2.78 -5.73
CA SER A 241 8.26 -1.90 -6.89
C SER A 241 8.28 -2.69 -8.20
N ALA A 242 7.60 -2.17 -9.22
CA ALA A 242 7.63 -2.77 -10.54
C ALA A 242 9.01 -2.56 -11.22
N ASP A 243 9.65 -3.65 -11.64
CA ASP A 243 10.96 -3.63 -12.32
C ASP A 243 10.86 -3.41 -13.83
N GLY A 244 9.66 -3.31 -14.38
CA GLY A 244 9.42 -3.24 -15.81
C GLY A 244 8.00 -2.82 -16.18
N GLY A 245 7.64 -3.01 -17.45
CA GLY A 245 6.29 -2.70 -17.94
C GLY A 245 5.24 -3.74 -17.52
N VAL A 246 3.98 -3.43 -17.83
CA VAL A 246 2.83 -4.28 -17.57
C VAL A 246 3.03 -5.68 -18.17
N LEU A 247 2.83 -6.72 -17.36
CA LEU A 247 2.85 -8.13 -17.77
C LEU A 247 1.48 -8.58 -18.28
N LYS A 248 0.42 -8.21 -17.56
CA LYS A 248 -0.98 -8.54 -17.89
C LYS A 248 -1.90 -7.41 -17.46
N THR A 249 -3.00 -7.24 -18.19
CA THR A 249 -4.08 -6.30 -17.89
C THR A 249 -5.39 -7.06 -17.88
N THR A 250 -6.27 -6.74 -16.94
CA THR A 250 -7.66 -7.23 -16.89
C THR A 250 -8.59 -6.08 -16.49
N ALA A 251 -9.89 -6.28 -16.63
CA ALA A 251 -10.90 -5.40 -16.08
C ALA A 251 -11.80 -6.17 -15.10
N THR A 252 -12.30 -5.48 -14.08
CA THR A 252 -13.24 -6.05 -13.11
C THR A 252 -14.58 -6.36 -13.75
N ASP A 253 -15.20 -7.47 -13.33
CA ASP A 253 -16.52 -7.87 -13.84
C ASP A 253 -17.68 -7.11 -13.13
N GLY A 254 -18.92 -7.51 -13.40
CA GLY A 254 -20.11 -6.86 -12.81
C GLY A 254 -20.24 -6.98 -11.29
N SER A 255 -19.43 -7.83 -10.66
CA SER A 255 -19.33 -7.98 -9.21
C SER A 255 -18.06 -7.35 -8.62
N GLY A 256 -17.29 -6.63 -9.43
CA GLY A 256 -15.99 -6.07 -9.04
C GLY A 256 -14.86 -7.08 -9.04
N ALA A 257 -15.11 -8.33 -9.44
CA ALA A 257 -14.10 -9.38 -9.35
C ALA A 257 -13.11 -9.30 -10.51
N TYR A 258 -11.83 -9.58 -10.24
CA TYR A 258 -10.79 -9.66 -11.25
C TYR A 258 -9.80 -10.80 -10.95
N ARG A 259 -9.09 -11.29 -11.97
CA ARG A 259 -8.13 -12.39 -11.80
C ARG A 259 -7.09 -12.46 -12.90
N PHE A 260 -5.84 -12.67 -12.50
CA PHE A 260 -4.72 -13.03 -13.36
C PHE A 260 -4.38 -14.51 -13.16
N ASP A 261 -4.67 -15.35 -14.17
CA ASP A 261 -4.35 -16.77 -14.16
C ASP A 261 -3.00 -17.09 -14.82
N GLU A 262 -2.57 -18.35 -14.72
CA GLU A 262 -1.38 -18.89 -15.41
C GLU A 262 -0.11 -18.08 -15.09
N LEU A 263 0.12 -17.80 -13.80
CA LEU A 263 1.29 -17.09 -13.31
C LEU A 263 2.36 -18.05 -12.79
N GLU A 264 3.62 -17.72 -13.05
CA GLU A 264 4.75 -18.41 -12.42
C GLU A 264 4.87 -18.01 -10.95
N ALA A 265 5.56 -18.81 -10.14
CA ALA A 265 5.92 -18.36 -8.80
C ALA A 265 6.90 -17.18 -8.90
N GLY A 266 6.72 -16.15 -8.07
CA GLY A 266 7.50 -14.92 -8.12
C GLY A 266 6.89 -13.79 -7.29
N CYS A 267 7.51 -12.62 -7.32
CA CYS A 267 6.96 -11.39 -6.77
C CYS A 267 6.34 -10.54 -7.89
N TYR A 268 5.24 -9.89 -7.56
CA TYR A 268 4.39 -9.15 -8.48
C TYR A 268 3.93 -7.88 -7.80
N VAL A 269 3.56 -6.89 -8.61
CA VAL A 269 2.90 -5.67 -8.15
C VAL A 269 1.58 -5.54 -8.92
N VAL A 270 0.48 -5.33 -8.21
CA VAL A 270 -0.86 -5.12 -8.77
C VAL A 270 -1.22 -3.66 -8.63
N SER A 271 -1.64 -3.01 -9.71
CA SER A 271 -2.04 -1.60 -9.71
C SER A 271 -3.42 -1.45 -10.32
N VAL A 272 -4.24 -0.57 -9.77
CA VAL A 272 -5.46 -0.13 -10.44
C VAL A 272 -5.11 1.04 -11.36
N ASP A 273 -5.86 1.20 -12.45
CA ASP A 273 -5.80 2.39 -13.30
C ASP A 273 -6.86 3.40 -12.85
N ASP A 274 -6.43 4.42 -12.11
CA ASP A 274 -7.27 5.50 -11.58
C ASP A 274 -8.15 6.17 -12.65
N ALA A 275 -7.72 6.19 -13.92
CA ALA A 275 -8.49 6.79 -15.00
C ALA A 275 -9.78 6.01 -15.32
N THR A 276 -9.91 4.78 -14.81
CA THR A 276 -11.06 3.89 -15.02
C THR A 276 -11.96 3.78 -13.80
N LEU A 277 -11.55 4.38 -12.67
CA LEU A 277 -12.39 4.50 -11.48
C LEU A 277 -13.46 5.59 -11.66
N PRO A 278 -14.58 5.50 -10.92
CA PRO A 278 -15.56 6.58 -10.82
C PRO A 278 -14.89 7.90 -10.40
N LEU A 279 -15.45 9.04 -10.83
CA LEU A 279 -14.94 10.35 -10.42
C LEU A 279 -15.02 10.51 -8.90
N GLY A 280 -14.00 11.12 -8.32
CA GLY A 280 -13.94 11.41 -6.90
C GLY A 280 -13.64 10.20 -6.01
N HIS A 281 -12.90 9.22 -6.51
CA HIS A 281 -12.49 8.06 -5.73
C HIS A 281 -11.35 8.40 -4.75
N LEU A 282 -11.33 7.73 -3.60
CA LEU A 282 -10.20 7.68 -2.68
C LEU A 282 -10.00 6.22 -2.25
N LEU A 283 -8.76 5.74 -2.34
CA LEU A 283 -8.40 4.41 -1.87
C LEU A 283 -8.52 4.34 -0.35
N THR A 284 -9.12 3.27 0.16
CA THR A 284 -9.29 3.02 1.60
C THR A 284 -8.51 1.82 2.11
N THR A 285 -8.04 0.94 1.23
CA THR A 285 -7.10 -0.14 1.55
C THR A 285 -5.67 0.38 1.66
N ASP A 286 -4.85 -0.26 2.49
CA ASP A 286 -3.55 0.29 2.92
C ASP A 286 -2.45 0.34 1.83
N ASP A 287 -2.62 -0.31 0.67
CA ASP A 287 -1.58 -0.43 -0.35
C ASP A 287 -2.10 -0.32 -1.80
N GLU A 288 -1.72 0.76 -2.50
CA GLU A 288 -1.73 0.82 -3.97
C GLU A 288 -0.45 1.52 -4.50
N PRO A 289 0.31 0.88 -5.41
CA PRO A 289 0.10 -0.47 -5.94
C PRO A 289 0.47 -1.56 -4.91
N LEU A 290 -0.22 -2.70 -4.98
CA LEU A 290 -0.11 -3.79 -4.01
C LEU A 290 1.00 -4.79 -4.40
N ALA A 291 1.97 -5.00 -3.50
CA ALA A 291 3.00 -6.02 -3.67
C ALA A 291 2.50 -7.41 -3.26
N VAL A 292 2.71 -8.41 -4.12
CA VAL A 292 2.21 -9.78 -3.94
C VAL A 292 3.32 -10.81 -4.17
N SER A 293 3.55 -11.69 -3.19
CA SER A 293 4.42 -12.86 -3.35
C SER A 293 3.59 -14.11 -3.67
N LEU A 294 3.83 -14.70 -4.83
CA LEU A 294 3.10 -15.86 -5.34
C LEU A 294 3.94 -17.14 -5.26
N GLY A 295 3.50 -18.09 -4.45
CA GLY A 295 4.06 -19.45 -4.44
C GLY A 295 3.62 -20.28 -5.65
N ALA A 296 4.37 -21.34 -5.96
CA ALA A 296 4.03 -22.24 -7.06
C ALA A 296 2.64 -22.88 -6.84
N GLY A 297 1.73 -22.66 -7.80
CA GLY A 297 0.36 -23.17 -7.74
C GLY A 297 -0.54 -22.48 -6.71
N GLN A 298 -0.10 -21.41 -6.08
CA GLN A 298 -0.90 -20.66 -5.11
C GLN A 298 -1.98 -19.83 -5.83
N ASN A 299 -3.14 -19.72 -5.21
CA ASN A 299 -4.13 -18.71 -5.58
C ASN A 299 -4.12 -17.65 -4.46
N VAL A 300 -3.70 -16.44 -4.79
CA VAL A 300 -3.84 -15.25 -3.95
C VAL A 300 -5.22 -14.67 -4.23
N THR A 301 -6.04 -14.57 -3.20
CA THR A 301 -7.48 -14.22 -3.27
C THR A 301 -7.80 -13.19 -2.19
N ASP A 302 -6.92 -12.22 -2.07
CA ASP A 302 -6.91 -11.12 -1.08
C ASP A 302 -6.11 -9.94 -1.66
N ALA A 303 -6.03 -9.89 -3.00
CA ALA A 303 -5.44 -8.76 -3.71
C ALA A 303 -6.57 -7.79 -4.00
N ASP A 304 -6.86 -6.95 -3.02
CA ASP A 304 -8.13 -6.28 -2.86
C ASP A 304 -7.93 -4.76 -2.84
N PHE A 305 -8.81 -4.02 -3.51
CA PHE A 305 -8.80 -2.55 -3.53
C PHE A 305 -10.17 -1.98 -3.19
N GLY A 306 -10.26 -1.30 -2.05
CA GLY A 306 -11.46 -0.59 -1.59
C GLY A 306 -11.39 0.89 -1.98
N TYR A 307 -12.47 1.43 -2.51
CA TYR A 307 -12.59 2.86 -2.83
C TYR A 307 -13.88 3.45 -2.28
N VAL A 308 -13.77 4.63 -1.67
CA VAL A 308 -14.92 5.52 -1.40
C VAL A 308 -15.06 6.53 -2.54
N THR A 309 -16.28 7.01 -2.81
CA THR A 309 -16.49 8.21 -3.63
C THR A 309 -16.81 9.40 -2.74
N TYR A 310 -16.30 10.59 -3.07
CA TYR A 310 -16.60 11.81 -2.31
C TYR A 310 -18.10 12.12 -2.22
N SER A 311 -18.49 12.77 -1.12
CA SER A 311 -19.84 13.30 -0.90
C SER A 311 -19.90 14.77 -1.32
N SER A 312 -21.07 15.28 -1.65
CA SER A 312 -21.26 16.69 -2.01
C SER A 312 -22.46 17.33 -1.30
N ILE A 313 -22.40 18.64 -1.09
CA ILE A 313 -23.47 19.48 -0.53
C ILE A 313 -23.71 20.64 -1.49
N GLY A 314 -24.97 20.91 -1.86
CA GLY A 314 -25.30 22.08 -2.65
C GLY A 314 -26.73 22.11 -3.14
N ASP A 315 -26.88 22.68 -4.33
CA ASP A 315 -28.09 22.96 -5.12
C ASP A 315 -28.29 24.45 -5.36
N THR A 316 -29.26 25.13 -4.74
CA THR A 316 -29.72 26.43 -5.26
C THR A 316 -30.01 27.50 -4.19
N VAL A 317 -29.68 28.76 -4.53
CA VAL A 317 -30.19 29.97 -3.88
C VAL A 317 -31.14 30.70 -4.83
N TRP A 318 -32.39 30.99 -4.42
CA TRP A 318 -33.41 31.60 -5.30
C TRP A 318 -34.23 32.71 -4.66
N LEU A 319 -34.94 33.44 -5.53
CA LEU A 319 -35.99 34.38 -5.17
C LEU A 319 -37.32 33.64 -5.07
N ASP A 320 -37.73 33.37 -3.83
CA ASP A 320 -39.00 32.75 -3.48
C ASP A 320 -40.11 33.82 -3.58
N SER A 321 -40.83 33.78 -4.70
CA SER A 321 -41.72 34.90 -5.08
C SER A 321 -43.10 34.81 -4.43
N ASP A 322 -43.50 33.65 -3.94
CA ASP A 322 -44.78 33.44 -3.26
C ASP A 322 -44.66 32.96 -1.80
N ALA A 323 -43.43 32.88 -1.29
CA ALA A 323 -43.05 32.60 0.08
C ALA A 323 -43.52 31.23 0.58
N ASP A 324 -43.57 30.24 -0.32
CA ASP A 324 -43.99 28.88 0.01
C ASP A 324 -42.82 27.96 0.39
N GLY A 325 -41.58 28.44 0.18
CA GLY A 325 -40.34 27.77 0.54
C GLY A 325 -39.97 26.60 -0.37
N LEU A 326 -40.59 26.49 -1.54
CA LEU A 326 -40.23 25.56 -2.60
C LEU A 326 -39.54 26.33 -3.73
N TYR A 327 -38.77 25.61 -4.56
CA TYR A 327 -38.15 26.18 -5.74
C TYR A 327 -38.87 25.71 -7.00
N GLU A 328 -39.59 26.63 -7.67
CA GLU A 328 -40.31 26.34 -8.91
C GLU A 328 -39.81 27.16 -10.11
N PRO A 329 -38.68 26.76 -10.72
CA PRO A 329 -38.12 27.46 -11.88
C PRO A 329 -39.04 27.45 -13.11
N ASP A 330 -39.90 26.42 -13.24
CA ASP A 330 -40.84 26.30 -14.35
C ASP A 330 -42.02 27.28 -14.25
N THR A 331 -42.33 27.81 -13.06
CA THR A 331 -43.42 28.77 -12.83
C THR A 331 -42.97 30.20 -12.60
N GLY A 332 -41.66 30.46 -12.59
CA GLY A 332 -41.11 31.82 -12.71
C GLY A 332 -40.13 32.24 -11.62
N GLU A 333 -39.79 31.35 -10.69
CA GLU A 333 -38.80 31.65 -9.66
C GLU A 333 -37.38 31.64 -10.21
N LEU A 334 -36.59 32.64 -9.83
CA LEU A 334 -35.27 32.87 -10.39
C LEU A 334 -34.19 32.60 -9.35
N GLY A 335 -33.22 31.76 -9.70
CA GLY A 335 -32.01 31.61 -8.91
C GLY A 335 -31.15 32.89 -8.91
N VAL A 336 -30.40 33.10 -7.83
CA VAL A 336 -29.60 34.31 -7.60
C VAL A 336 -28.12 33.99 -7.70
N ASN A 337 -27.45 34.49 -8.75
CA ASN A 337 -26.00 34.40 -8.88
C ASN A 337 -25.28 35.46 -8.04
N GLY A 338 -24.03 35.18 -7.69
CA GLY A 338 -23.17 36.11 -6.95
C GLY A 338 -23.31 36.03 -5.44
N VAL A 339 -24.17 35.16 -4.92
CA VAL A 339 -24.35 34.91 -3.48
C VAL A 339 -23.16 34.13 -2.96
N ARG A 340 -22.47 34.67 -1.96
CA ARG A 340 -21.37 33.97 -1.30
C ARG A 340 -21.94 33.00 -0.26
N VAL A 341 -21.59 31.74 -0.40
CA VAL A 341 -21.99 30.63 0.48
C VAL A 341 -20.76 30.10 1.18
N GLU A 342 -20.81 29.91 2.49
CA GLU A 342 -19.71 29.36 3.30
C GLU A 342 -20.09 28.00 3.90
N LEU A 343 -19.11 27.09 3.98
CA LEU A 343 -19.24 25.78 4.59
C LEU A 343 -18.40 25.71 5.88
N PHE A 344 -19.04 25.33 6.98
CA PHE A 344 -18.40 25.16 8.28
C PHE A 344 -18.50 23.71 8.77
N GLN A 345 -17.49 23.29 9.52
CA GLN A 345 -17.51 22.06 10.33
C GLN A 345 -16.89 22.35 11.69
N ASP A 346 -17.54 21.93 12.76
CA ASP A 346 -17.12 22.19 14.16
C ASP A 346 -16.82 23.68 14.46
N GLY A 347 -17.52 24.58 13.78
CA GLY A 347 -17.36 26.04 13.92
C GLY A 347 -16.12 26.63 13.22
N GLN A 348 -15.39 25.84 12.44
CA GLN A 348 -14.31 26.32 11.56
C GLN A 348 -14.81 26.43 10.12
N LEU A 349 -14.46 27.53 9.45
CA LEU A 349 -14.69 27.70 8.02
C LEU A 349 -13.82 26.70 7.26
N LEU A 350 -14.44 25.79 6.52
CA LEU A 350 -13.76 24.84 5.67
C LEU A 350 -13.54 25.39 4.27
N ASP A 351 -14.60 25.92 3.67
CA ASP A 351 -14.57 26.41 2.30
C ASP A 351 -15.66 27.46 2.05
N PHE A 352 -15.58 28.18 0.93
CA PHE A 352 -16.64 29.06 0.45
C PHE A 352 -16.73 29.03 -1.07
N THR A 353 -17.93 29.26 -1.58
CA THR A 353 -18.19 29.38 -3.02
C THR A 353 -19.10 30.57 -3.29
N VAL A 354 -19.31 30.87 -4.58
CA VAL A 354 -20.21 31.93 -5.03
C VAL A 354 -21.17 31.34 -6.04
N THR A 355 -22.47 31.55 -5.84
CA THR A 355 -23.50 30.99 -6.71
C THR A 355 -23.34 31.45 -8.16
N GLY A 356 -23.57 30.53 -9.09
CA GLY A 356 -23.44 30.75 -10.52
C GLY A 356 -24.51 30.00 -11.32
N ASN A 357 -24.32 29.94 -12.63
CA ASN A 357 -25.20 29.09 -13.45
C ASN A 357 -24.80 27.62 -13.26
N SER A 358 -25.80 26.77 -13.01
CA SER A 358 -25.63 25.32 -12.91
C SER A 358 -24.91 24.79 -14.16
N PRO A 359 -23.81 24.03 -14.01
CA PRO A 359 -23.17 23.39 -15.15
C PRO A 359 -24.06 22.29 -15.77
N TYR A 360 -25.10 21.84 -15.07
CA TYR A 360 -25.99 20.76 -15.49
C TYR A 360 -27.25 21.29 -16.18
N THR A 361 -27.92 22.28 -15.60
CA THR A 361 -29.20 22.81 -16.10
C THR A 361 -29.08 24.19 -16.74
N GLY A 362 -27.98 24.91 -16.50
CA GLY A 362 -27.79 26.30 -16.91
C GLY A 362 -28.62 27.31 -16.09
N GLN A 363 -29.41 26.85 -15.12
CA GLN A 363 -30.21 27.72 -14.25
C GLN A 363 -29.29 28.51 -13.29
N PRO A 364 -29.55 29.80 -13.04
CA PRO A 364 -28.79 30.60 -12.08
C PRO A 364 -29.04 30.12 -10.64
N GLY A 365 -28.21 30.56 -9.69
CA GLY A 365 -28.36 30.28 -8.25
C GLY A 365 -27.60 29.05 -7.75
N PHE A 366 -26.90 28.33 -8.63
CA PHE A 366 -26.27 27.06 -8.31
C PHE A 366 -25.00 27.21 -7.48
N TYR A 367 -24.84 26.36 -6.47
CA TYR A 367 -23.58 26.17 -5.76
C TYR A 367 -23.35 24.70 -5.41
N LEU A 368 -22.08 24.33 -5.22
CA LEU A 368 -21.67 22.98 -4.84
C LEU A 368 -20.39 23.02 -4.04
N PHE A 369 -20.38 22.33 -2.91
CA PHE A 369 -19.20 21.89 -2.19
C PHE A 369 -19.04 20.40 -2.46
N ASP A 370 -18.01 20.03 -3.20
CA ASP A 370 -17.69 18.64 -3.48
C ASP A 370 -16.57 18.16 -2.54
N THR A 371 -16.19 16.89 -2.66
CA THR A 371 -15.00 16.37 -1.99
C THR A 371 -15.11 16.37 -0.45
N LEU A 372 -16.33 16.19 0.08
CA LEU A 372 -16.59 16.25 1.52
C LEU A 372 -16.58 14.86 2.18
N PRO A 373 -15.88 14.70 3.32
CA PRO A 373 -16.02 13.51 4.15
C PRO A 373 -17.41 13.45 4.81
N ALA A 374 -17.79 12.28 5.33
CA ALA A 374 -19.01 12.19 6.13
C ALA A 374 -18.89 13.02 7.41
N GLY A 375 -19.94 13.72 7.78
CA GLY A 375 -19.92 14.62 8.92
C GLY A 375 -21.15 15.51 9.01
N THR A 376 -21.20 16.32 10.07
CA THR A 376 -22.19 17.38 10.20
C THR A 376 -21.57 18.69 9.74
N TYR A 377 -22.27 19.39 8.86
CA TYR A 377 -21.84 20.64 8.25
C TYR A 377 -22.89 21.73 8.50
N SER A 378 -22.43 22.97 8.54
CA SER A 378 -23.29 24.15 8.49
C SER A 378 -23.00 24.94 7.22
N VAL A 379 -24.01 25.10 6.38
CA VAL A 379 -23.95 25.96 5.19
C VAL A 379 -24.52 27.31 5.57
N VAL A 380 -23.78 28.39 5.30
CA VAL A 380 -24.08 29.74 5.79
C VAL A 380 -24.15 30.71 4.63
N ILE A 381 -25.26 31.45 4.54
CA ILE A 381 -25.37 32.63 3.67
C ILE A 381 -24.94 33.85 4.49
N THR A 382 -23.77 34.40 4.18
CA THR A 382 -23.15 35.42 5.04
C THR A 382 -23.88 36.77 4.99
N ALA A 383 -23.82 37.51 6.09
CA ALA A 383 -24.46 38.84 6.24
C ALA A 383 -24.05 39.85 5.15
N ASP A 384 -22.85 39.70 4.56
CA ASP A 384 -22.38 40.56 3.48
C ASP A 384 -23.28 40.50 2.24
N ASN A 385 -23.98 39.38 2.01
CA ASN A 385 -24.91 39.23 0.90
C ASN A 385 -26.10 40.18 0.98
N PHE A 386 -26.43 40.67 2.19
CA PHE A 386 -27.60 41.51 2.47
C PHE A 386 -27.28 43.01 2.59
N MET A 387 -26.00 43.39 2.48
CA MET A 387 -25.62 44.81 2.46
C MET A 387 -26.19 45.54 1.23
N THR A 388 -26.21 46.87 1.22
CA THR A 388 -26.82 47.70 0.15
C THR A 388 -26.30 47.44 -1.28
N SER A 389 -25.18 46.75 -1.43
CA SER A 389 -24.61 46.33 -2.73
C SER A 389 -24.50 44.82 -2.90
N GLY A 390 -25.03 44.04 -1.96
CA GLY A 390 -25.02 42.58 -1.98
C GLY A 390 -26.11 41.99 -2.89
N PRO A 391 -25.94 40.74 -3.33
CA PRO A 391 -26.89 40.05 -4.22
C PRO A 391 -28.28 39.83 -3.59
N LEU A 392 -28.39 39.83 -2.27
CA LEU A 392 -29.62 39.64 -1.50
C LEU A 392 -30.02 40.90 -0.71
N ALA A 393 -29.62 42.08 -1.17
CA ALA A 393 -29.94 43.34 -0.50
C ALA A 393 -31.46 43.54 -0.34
N GLY A 394 -31.92 43.72 0.90
CA GLY A 394 -33.35 43.94 1.21
C GLY A 394 -34.24 42.70 1.03
N GLN A 395 -33.65 41.51 1.15
CA GLN A 395 -34.35 40.23 1.13
C GLN A 395 -34.36 39.60 2.53
N GLU A 396 -35.40 38.82 2.83
CA GLU A 396 -35.51 38.01 4.05
C GLU A 396 -35.63 36.52 3.69
N PRO A 397 -35.11 35.60 4.54
CA PRO A 397 -35.17 34.17 4.29
C PRO A 397 -36.62 33.66 4.37
N THR A 398 -36.99 32.82 3.41
CA THR A 398 -38.26 32.09 3.36
C THR A 398 -38.10 30.59 3.40
N ALA A 399 -36.93 30.08 2.97
CA ALA A 399 -36.53 28.69 3.09
C ALA A 399 -35.06 28.57 3.45
N ASP A 400 -34.77 27.62 4.33
CA ASP A 400 -33.45 27.07 4.56
C ASP A 400 -33.56 25.57 4.90
N PRO A 401 -32.45 24.81 4.86
CA PRO A 401 -32.48 23.35 4.98
C PRO A 401 -33.02 22.80 6.31
N ASP A 402 -32.98 23.58 7.39
CA ASP A 402 -33.43 23.16 8.72
C ASP A 402 -34.71 23.87 9.21
N GLY A 403 -35.24 24.81 8.44
CA GLY A 403 -36.50 25.52 8.65
C GLY A 403 -36.44 26.58 9.74
N THR A 404 -35.25 26.97 10.21
CA THR A 404 -35.11 27.98 11.28
C THR A 404 -35.08 29.42 10.77
N LEU A 405 -34.95 29.61 9.44
CA LEU A 405 -34.91 30.89 8.74
C LEU A 405 -33.87 31.85 9.31
N ASP A 406 -32.68 31.33 9.61
CA ASP A 406 -31.58 32.08 10.23
C ASP A 406 -30.37 32.27 9.29
N ASN A 407 -30.54 31.91 8.01
CA ASN A 407 -29.51 31.89 6.96
C ASN A 407 -28.41 30.83 7.18
N VAL A 408 -28.67 29.85 8.06
CA VAL A 408 -27.78 28.73 8.34
C VAL A 408 -28.54 27.43 8.13
N GLY A 409 -28.05 26.57 7.25
CA GLY A 409 -28.55 25.21 7.08
C GLY A 409 -27.63 24.21 7.74
N THR A 410 -28.08 23.53 8.81
CA THR A 410 -27.31 22.43 9.40
C THR A 410 -27.69 21.10 8.78
N VAL A 411 -26.73 20.43 8.13
CA VAL A 411 -26.95 19.17 7.42
C VAL A 411 -26.02 18.07 7.91
N SER A 412 -26.49 16.82 7.85
CA SER A 412 -25.67 15.64 8.12
C SER A 412 -25.42 14.90 6.82
N LEU A 413 -24.14 14.81 6.43
CA LEU A 413 -23.68 14.17 5.20
C LEU A 413 -23.15 12.78 5.51
N ALA A 414 -23.73 11.76 4.90
CA ALA A 414 -23.18 10.40 4.90
C ALA A 414 -22.10 10.25 3.81
N TRP A 415 -21.30 9.19 3.88
CA TRP A 415 -20.33 8.87 2.84
C TRP A 415 -21.01 8.61 1.49
N ALA A 416 -20.35 9.03 0.40
CA ALA A 416 -20.83 8.88 -0.98
C ALA A 416 -22.26 9.42 -1.21
N GLN A 417 -22.63 10.48 -0.49
CA GLN A 417 -23.93 11.12 -0.61
C GLN A 417 -23.81 12.45 -1.37
N ASP A 418 -24.66 12.64 -2.37
CA ASP A 418 -24.91 13.94 -2.98
C ASP A 418 -26.16 14.55 -2.32
N LEU A 419 -25.94 15.49 -1.39
CA LEU A 419 -27.00 16.25 -0.74
C LEU A 419 -27.24 17.54 -1.52
N LEU A 420 -28.04 17.41 -2.58
CA LEU A 420 -28.40 18.47 -3.52
C LEU A 420 -29.82 19.00 -3.26
N ASP A 421 -30.20 19.15 -2.00
CA ASP A 421 -31.45 19.76 -1.54
C ASP A 421 -31.16 20.77 -0.42
N VAL A 422 -29.92 21.28 -0.37
CA VAL A 422 -29.47 22.26 0.62
C VAL A 422 -29.75 23.64 0.07
N ASP A 423 -31.03 23.96 0.08
CA ASP A 423 -31.62 25.04 -0.67
C ASP A 423 -31.91 26.27 0.22
N PHE A 424 -31.67 27.48 -0.27
CA PHE A 424 -32.01 28.74 0.41
C PHE A 424 -32.91 29.66 -0.44
N GLY A 425 -34.12 29.92 0.05
CA GLY A 425 -35.12 30.79 -0.58
C GLY A 425 -35.20 32.15 0.10
N TYR A 426 -35.37 33.21 -0.70
CA TYR A 426 -35.41 34.59 -0.23
C TYR A 426 -36.52 35.40 -0.91
N GLN A 427 -37.22 36.23 -0.14
CA GLN A 427 -38.22 37.16 -0.68
C GLN A 427 -37.89 38.61 -0.32
N LEU A 428 -38.36 39.55 -1.14
CA LEU A 428 -38.17 40.97 -0.87
C LEU A 428 -38.92 41.31 0.42
N SER A 429 -38.26 41.94 1.40
CA SER A 429 -38.96 42.44 2.60
C SER A 429 -40.09 43.40 2.21
N CYS A 430 -39.90 44.11 1.08
CA CYS A 430 -40.86 45.07 0.55
C CYS A 430 -41.90 44.48 -0.41
N GLY A 431 -43.18 44.54 -0.03
CA GLY A 431 -44.36 44.08 -0.76
C GLY A 431 -45.28 43.13 0.02
N ASN A 432 -44.97 42.85 1.31
CA ASN A 432 -45.69 41.90 2.16
C ASN A 432 -46.94 42.52 2.84
N GLY A 433 -47.16 43.84 2.68
CA GLY A 433 -48.28 44.59 3.23
C GLY A 433 -48.16 44.99 4.71
N VAL A 434 -47.01 44.80 5.35
CA VAL A 434 -46.75 45.08 6.77
C VAL A 434 -45.43 45.84 6.94
N CYS A 435 -45.51 47.12 7.29
CA CYS A 435 -44.33 47.93 7.59
C CYS A 435 -43.59 47.45 8.86
N GLY A 436 -42.47 46.75 8.65
CA GLY A 436 -41.58 46.16 9.67
C GLY A 436 -40.70 47.16 10.44
N GLY A 437 -39.81 46.65 11.31
CA GLY A 437 -38.96 47.49 12.18
C GLY A 437 -37.70 48.06 11.51
N ASP A 438 -37.31 47.44 10.41
CA ASP A 438 -36.20 47.75 9.50
C ASP A 438 -36.68 48.38 8.18
N GLU A 439 -37.99 48.34 7.94
CA GLU A 439 -38.64 49.01 6.82
C GLU A 439 -38.99 50.46 7.16
N SER A 440 -38.79 51.36 6.19
CA SER A 440 -39.16 52.76 6.29
C SER A 440 -39.79 53.22 4.99
N CYS A 441 -40.46 54.37 4.98
CA CYS A 441 -40.98 54.95 3.74
C CYS A 441 -39.90 55.28 2.69
N GLY A 442 -38.60 55.29 3.08
CA GLY A 442 -37.46 55.50 2.19
C GLY A 442 -36.80 54.19 1.72
N THR A 443 -36.98 53.08 2.44
CA THR A 443 -36.42 51.77 2.10
C THR A 443 -37.46 50.79 1.54
N CYS A 444 -38.73 50.95 1.90
CA CYS A 444 -39.86 50.20 1.36
C CYS A 444 -41.15 51.04 1.32
N ALA A 445 -41.32 51.84 0.26
CA ALA A 445 -42.51 52.67 0.09
C ALA A 445 -43.79 51.88 -0.25
N VAL A 446 -43.66 50.62 -0.68
CA VAL A 446 -44.80 49.75 -1.05
C VAL A 446 -45.61 49.35 0.20
N ASP A 447 -44.94 49.05 1.32
CA ASP A 447 -45.59 48.64 2.57
C ASP A 447 -45.69 49.76 3.62
N CYS A 448 -44.68 50.64 3.71
CA CYS A 448 -44.63 51.74 4.67
C CYS A 448 -45.24 53.05 4.16
N GLY A 449 -45.67 53.09 2.89
CA GLY A 449 -46.20 54.28 2.22
C GLY A 449 -45.12 55.30 1.83
N VAL A 450 -45.54 56.38 1.17
CA VAL A 450 -44.63 57.43 0.66
C VAL A 450 -44.20 58.36 1.81
N CYS A 451 -42.91 58.69 1.90
CA CYS A 451 -42.43 59.65 2.90
C CYS A 451 -43.08 61.04 2.68
N PRO A 452 -43.56 61.71 3.74
CA PRO A 452 -44.05 63.08 3.63
C PRO A 452 -42.87 64.05 3.41
N PRO A 453 -42.98 65.02 2.48
CA PRO A 453 -41.89 65.97 2.20
C PRO A 453 -41.63 66.91 3.39
N VAL A 454 -40.36 67.18 3.68
CA VAL A 454 -39.93 68.02 4.81
C VAL A 454 -38.97 69.12 4.33
N CYS A 455 -39.48 70.34 4.16
CA CYS A 455 -38.63 71.53 3.95
C CYS A 455 -37.77 71.84 5.19
N GLY A 456 -36.49 72.16 4.97
CA GLY A 456 -35.50 72.67 5.93
C GLY A 456 -34.38 71.70 6.28
N ASN A 457 -34.20 70.61 5.53
CA ASN A 457 -33.15 69.61 5.76
C ASN A 457 -31.83 69.90 4.99
N GLY A 458 -31.80 70.91 4.12
CA GLY A 458 -30.63 71.38 3.38
C GLY A 458 -30.34 70.64 2.07
N THR A 459 -31.25 69.79 1.58
CA THR A 459 -31.09 69.02 0.33
C THR A 459 -32.37 69.03 -0.49
N CYS A 460 -32.28 69.37 -1.78
CA CYS A 460 -33.43 69.46 -2.68
C CYS A 460 -33.79 68.08 -3.27
N GLU A 461 -34.90 67.49 -2.84
CA GLU A 461 -35.30 66.11 -3.22
C GLU A 461 -36.32 66.08 -4.38
N ALA A 462 -36.48 64.92 -5.02
CA ALA A 462 -37.32 64.77 -6.21
C ALA A 462 -38.82 64.96 -5.87
N GLY A 463 -39.34 66.15 -6.18
CA GLY A 463 -40.70 66.60 -5.83
C GLY A 463 -40.74 68.01 -5.27
N GLU A 464 -39.57 68.56 -4.92
CA GLU A 464 -39.38 69.94 -4.45
C GLU A 464 -38.84 70.81 -5.60
N ASP A 465 -39.39 72.01 -5.78
CA ASP A 465 -38.91 72.97 -6.78
C ASP A 465 -38.71 74.37 -6.19
N CYS A 466 -38.04 75.26 -6.95
CA CYS A 466 -37.75 76.63 -6.52
C CYS A 466 -39.02 77.49 -6.27
N GLY A 467 -40.24 76.96 -6.55
CA GLY A 467 -41.53 77.60 -6.25
C GLY A 467 -42.26 77.02 -5.03
N SER A 468 -41.92 75.82 -4.57
CA SER A 468 -42.65 75.08 -3.51
C SER A 468 -41.86 74.90 -2.22
N CYS A 469 -40.52 74.87 -2.27
CA CYS A 469 -39.66 74.70 -1.11
C CYS A 469 -38.34 75.49 -1.26
N SER A 470 -38.39 76.81 -1.09
CA SER A 470 -37.25 77.70 -1.30
C SER A 470 -36.17 77.67 -0.21
N ALA A 471 -36.36 76.90 0.86
CA ALA A 471 -35.40 76.81 1.96
C ALA A 471 -34.26 75.82 1.68
N ASP A 472 -34.50 74.83 0.82
CA ASP A 472 -33.55 73.77 0.48
C ASP A 472 -33.12 73.80 -1.00
N CYS A 473 -33.93 74.40 -1.88
CA CYS A 473 -33.75 74.41 -3.34
C CYS A 473 -33.43 75.81 -3.93
N ASP A 474 -32.68 76.65 -3.20
CA ASP A 474 -32.48 78.08 -3.53
C ASP A 474 -32.07 78.39 -5.00
N ILE A 475 -32.80 79.38 -5.57
CA ILE A 475 -32.66 80.21 -6.80
C ILE A 475 -32.37 79.53 -8.16
N CYS A 476 -33.38 79.62 -9.05
CA CYS A 476 -33.34 79.28 -10.48
C CYS A 476 -32.40 80.20 -11.35
N PRO A 477 -31.83 79.72 -12.48
CA PRO A 477 -30.39 79.78 -12.84
C PRO A 477 -29.80 81.05 -13.51
N ALA A 478 -28.46 81.10 -13.52
CA ALA A 478 -27.50 82.15 -13.90
C ALA A 478 -27.31 82.44 -15.41
N VAL A 479 -26.70 83.60 -15.74
CA VAL A 479 -26.49 84.16 -17.09
C VAL A 479 -25.01 84.48 -17.31
N CYS A 480 -24.39 83.85 -18.30
CA CYS A 480 -23.01 84.13 -18.74
C CYS A 480 -22.78 85.55 -19.27
N GLY A 481 -21.67 86.18 -18.85
CA GLY A 481 -21.07 87.42 -19.38
C GLY A 481 -20.96 88.60 -18.38
N ASN A 482 -20.98 88.34 -17.06
CA ASN A 482 -21.04 89.39 -16.04
C ASN A 482 -19.66 89.78 -15.45
N GLY A 483 -18.58 89.08 -15.86
CA GLY A 483 -17.20 89.36 -15.48
C GLY A 483 -16.75 88.77 -14.14
N THR A 484 -17.55 87.91 -13.50
CA THR A 484 -17.23 87.24 -12.23
C THR A 484 -17.64 85.76 -12.28
N CYS A 485 -16.70 84.86 -12.03
CA CYS A 485 -16.95 83.42 -12.00
C CYS A 485 -17.68 83.02 -10.70
N GLU A 486 -18.97 82.69 -10.81
CA GLU A 486 -19.85 82.34 -9.69
C GLU A 486 -19.97 80.81 -9.52
N SER A 487 -20.35 80.32 -8.34
CA SER A 487 -20.42 78.87 -8.09
C SER A 487 -21.56 78.23 -8.89
N GLY A 488 -21.22 77.48 -9.93
CA GLY A 488 -22.15 76.91 -10.90
C GLY A 488 -21.74 77.18 -12.36
N GLU A 489 -20.79 78.08 -12.57
CA GLU A 489 -20.14 78.32 -13.85
C GLU A 489 -18.72 77.72 -13.83
N ASP A 490 -18.36 76.98 -14.89
CA ASP A 490 -17.00 76.46 -15.07
C ASP A 490 -16.41 76.91 -16.42
N CYS A 491 -15.11 76.68 -16.58
CA CYS A 491 -14.40 77.06 -17.81
C CYS A 491 -14.82 76.27 -19.06
N GLY A 492 -15.63 75.19 -18.92
CA GLY A 492 -16.22 74.43 -20.03
C GLY A 492 -17.61 74.93 -20.47
N SER A 493 -18.35 75.57 -19.56
CA SER A 493 -19.73 76.05 -19.76
C SER A 493 -19.83 77.57 -19.91
N CYS A 494 -18.92 78.35 -19.33
CA CYS A 494 -18.95 79.82 -19.34
C CYS A 494 -17.54 80.46 -19.34
N SER A 495 -16.77 80.22 -20.41
CA SER A 495 -15.36 80.62 -20.53
C SER A 495 -15.09 82.14 -20.56
N ALA A 496 -16.12 82.96 -20.73
CA ALA A 496 -15.99 84.43 -20.76
C ALA A 496 -15.75 85.05 -19.37
N ASP A 497 -16.29 84.43 -18.31
CA ASP A 497 -16.22 84.95 -16.93
C ASP A 497 -15.25 84.11 -16.05
N CYS A 498 -15.11 82.81 -16.33
CA CYS A 498 -14.28 81.87 -15.55
C CYS A 498 -12.88 81.59 -16.10
N GLY A 499 -12.52 82.17 -17.26
CA GLY A 499 -11.20 82.00 -17.87
C GLY A 499 -10.97 80.61 -18.48
N THR A 500 -9.77 80.39 -19.02
CA THR A 500 -9.36 79.13 -19.67
C THR A 500 -8.88 78.09 -18.66
N CYS A 501 -9.30 76.83 -18.80
CA CYS A 501 -8.94 75.75 -17.89
C CYS A 501 -7.41 75.44 -17.91
N PRO A 502 -6.82 74.98 -16.79
CA PRO A 502 -5.40 74.57 -16.72
C PRO A 502 -5.11 73.21 -17.39
N PRO A 503 -3.82 72.84 -17.58
CA PRO A 503 -3.41 71.69 -18.39
C PRO A 503 -3.86 70.34 -17.82
N VAL A 504 -4.11 69.36 -18.69
CA VAL A 504 -4.63 68.02 -18.37
C VAL A 504 -3.69 66.96 -18.94
N CYS A 505 -3.30 66.02 -18.09
CA CYS A 505 -2.45 64.88 -18.43
C CYS A 505 -3.18 63.82 -19.28
N GLY A 506 -2.45 63.23 -20.23
CA GLY A 506 -2.87 62.13 -21.12
C GLY A 506 -3.09 62.52 -22.59
N ASN A 507 -2.61 63.68 -23.06
CA ASN A 507 -2.80 64.13 -24.45
C ASN A 507 -1.65 63.75 -25.42
N GLY A 508 -0.58 63.17 -24.90
CA GLY A 508 0.57 62.63 -25.64
C GLY A 508 1.65 63.64 -26.02
N THR A 509 1.62 64.89 -25.53
CA THR A 509 2.62 65.93 -25.84
C THR A 509 2.95 66.81 -24.63
N CYS A 510 4.22 66.86 -24.24
CA CYS A 510 4.70 67.67 -23.11
C CYS A 510 4.79 69.18 -23.43
N GLU A 511 3.92 69.98 -22.83
CA GLU A 511 3.84 71.42 -23.08
C GLU A 511 4.45 72.28 -21.95
N GLY A 512 4.69 73.57 -22.25
CA GLY A 512 5.37 74.49 -21.33
C GLY A 512 4.54 74.82 -20.09
N GLY A 513 4.76 74.07 -19.02
CA GLY A 513 4.04 74.16 -17.74
C GLY A 513 3.82 72.79 -17.06
N GLU A 514 4.04 71.71 -17.80
CA GLU A 514 3.99 70.33 -17.33
C GLU A 514 5.41 69.81 -17.06
N ASP A 515 5.60 69.07 -15.96
CA ASP A 515 6.84 68.35 -15.69
C ASP A 515 6.56 66.88 -15.35
N CYS A 516 7.62 66.09 -15.32
CA CYS A 516 7.57 64.66 -15.08
C CYS A 516 7.06 64.28 -13.67
N GLY A 517 6.97 65.21 -12.72
CA GLY A 517 6.43 64.98 -11.36
C GLY A 517 4.93 65.27 -11.24
N THR A 518 4.37 66.05 -12.17
CA THR A 518 2.96 66.45 -12.18
C THR A 518 2.16 65.80 -13.30
N CYS A 519 2.82 65.35 -14.38
CA CYS A 519 2.16 64.87 -15.59
C CYS A 519 3.00 63.83 -16.36
N SER A 520 3.26 62.68 -15.72
CA SER A 520 4.22 61.65 -16.19
C SER A 520 3.86 60.96 -17.51
N ASP A 521 2.56 60.92 -17.85
CA ASP A 521 2.07 60.22 -19.04
C ASP A 521 2.41 60.94 -20.35
N ASP A 522 2.57 62.27 -20.31
CA ASP A 522 2.85 63.10 -21.50
C ASP A 522 4.32 63.59 -21.56
N CYS A 523 4.97 63.82 -20.41
CA CYS A 523 6.33 64.36 -20.29
C CYS A 523 7.43 63.32 -20.05
N GLY A 524 7.05 62.05 -19.83
CA GLY A 524 7.98 60.96 -19.52
C GLY A 524 8.53 61.01 -18.09
N ALA A 525 9.19 59.93 -17.68
CA ALA A 525 9.70 59.76 -16.31
C ALA A 525 10.86 60.73 -15.97
N CYS A 526 10.89 61.25 -14.74
CA CYS A 526 12.00 62.07 -14.25
C CYS A 526 13.31 61.26 -14.18
N PRO A 527 14.49 61.88 -14.42
CA PRO A 527 15.77 61.21 -14.20
C PRO A 527 16.01 60.93 -12.70
N ALA A 528 16.47 59.71 -12.37
CA ALA A 528 16.75 59.27 -10.99
C ALA A 528 17.73 60.20 -10.24
N VAL A 529 17.45 60.52 -8.97
CA VAL A 529 18.28 61.40 -8.13
C VAL A 529 18.72 60.66 -6.87
N CYS A 530 19.82 59.91 -6.97
CA CYS A 530 20.35 59.13 -5.86
C CYS A 530 21.08 59.98 -4.80
N GLY A 531 20.78 59.74 -3.52
CA GLY A 531 21.48 60.21 -2.32
C GLY A 531 20.61 60.88 -1.23
N ASN A 532 19.28 60.77 -1.27
CA ASN A 532 18.38 61.43 -0.31
C ASN A 532 17.83 60.49 0.81
N ASN A 533 18.17 59.19 0.78
CA ASN A 533 17.71 58.11 1.67
C ASN A 533 16.19 57.84 1.68
N VAL A 534 15.46 58.16 0.60
CA VAL A 534 14.03 57.86 0.46
C VAL A 534 13.80 57.19 -0.89
N CYS A 535 13.18 56.01 -0.92
CA CYS A 535 12.89 55.31 -2.18
C CYS A 535 11.62 55.86 -2.84
N GLU A 536 11.79 56.61 -3.94
CA GLU A 536 10.71 57.30 -4.65
C GLU A 536 10.28 56.55 -5.92
N ASN A 537 9.11 56.91 -6.47
CA ASN A 537 8.50 56.16 -7.56
C ASN A 537 9.27 56.36 -8.88
N GLY A 538 9.93 55.30 -9.37
CA GLY A 538 10.86 55.33 -10.51
C GLY A 538 12.30 54.96 -10.14
N GLU A 539 12.60 54.89 -8.84
CA GLU A 539 13.85 54.40 -8.29
C GLU A 539 13.67 52.94 -7.84
N ASP A 540 14.62 52.10 -8.22
CA ASP A 540 14.67 50.71 -7.77
C ASP A 540 16.08 50.35 -7.31
N CYS A 541 16.22 49.15 -6.76
CA CYS A 541 17.49 48.67 -6.22
C CYS A 541 18.56 48.46 -7.32
N ALA A 542 18.20 48.47 -8.62
CA ALA A 542 19.13 48.32 -9.73
C ALA A 542 19.67 49.67 -10.25
N ASN A 543 18.87 50.74 -10.16
CA ASN A 543 19.25 52.07 -10.63
C ASN A 543 19.63 53.05 -9.51
N CYS A 544 19.24 52.81 -8.25
CA CYS A 544 19.43 53.75 -7.14
C CYS A 544 19.54 53.06 -5.75
N ALA A 545 20.40 52.04 -5.65
CA ALA A 545 20.59 51.20 -4.46
C ALA A 545 20.96 51.93 -3.14
N GLY A 546 21.43 53.18 -3.22
CA GLY A 546 21.77 53.99 -2.05
C GLY A 546 20.56 54.45 -1.24
N ASP A 547 19.41 54.68 -1.91
CA ASP A 547 18.19 55.19 -1.29
C ASP A 547 17.11 54.10 -1.15
N CYS A 548 17.05 53.15 -2.10
CA CYS A 548 16.08 52.05 -2.13
C CYS A 548 16.55 50.73 -1.50
N GLY A 549 17.82 50.66 -1.07
CA GLY A 549 18.44 49.44 -0.56
C GLY A 549 18.92 48.49 -1.67
N ALA A 550 19.74 47.50 -1.28
CA ALA A 550 20.27 46.50 -2.20
C ALA A 550 19.17 45.52 -2.65
N CYS A 551 19.20 45.07 -3.91
CA CYS A 551 18.24 44.07 -4.40
C CYS A 551 18.39 42.76 -3.61
N PRO A 552 17.28 42.09 -3.23
CA PRO A 552 17.35 40.75 -2.67
C PRO A 552 17.98 39.78 -3.69
N ALA A 553 18.72 38.78 -3.21
CA ALA A 553 19.30 37.73 -4.05
C ALA A 553 18.20 37.01 -4.86
N VAL A 554 18.41 36.83 -6.16
CA VAL A 554 17.46 36.16 -7.06
C VAL A 554 18.04 34.80 -7.43
N CYS A 555 17.57 33.75 -6.76
CA CYS A 555 18.02 32.40 -7.10
C CYS A 555 17.31 31.86 -8.36
N GLY A 556 18.01 31.15 -9.25
CA GLY A 556 17.47 30.40 -10.39
C GLY A 556 17.80 30.93 -11.80
N ASN A 557 18.87 31.71 -11.97
CA ASN A 557 19.33 32.24 -13.26
C ASN A 557 20.61 31.57 -13.81
N ASP A 558 21.07 30.49 -13.16
CA ASP A 558 22.26 29.68 -13.50
C ASP A 558 23.60 30.46 -13.46
N ARG A 559 23.66 31.59 -12.74
CA ARG A 559 24.87 32.42 -12.69
C ARG A 559 25.10 33.05 -11.31
N CYS A 560 26.21 32.69 -10.67
CA CYS A 560 26.62 33.26 -9.38
C CYS A 560 27.12 34.72 -9.50
N GLU A 561 26.33 35.67 -8.99
CA GLU A 561 26.59 37.11 -9.06
C GLU A 561 27.09 37.71 -7.72
N ALA A 562 27.57 38.96 -7.76
CA ALA A 562 28.18 39.62 -6.61
C ALA A 562 27.11 40.02 -5.57
N GLY A 563 26.95 39.18 -4.54
CA GLY A 563 25.91 39.31 -3.51
C GLY A 563 25.29 37.96 -3.16
N GLU A 564 25.45 36.97 -4.03
CA GLU A 564 24.98 35.60 -3.84
C GLU A 564 26.07 34.73 -3.20
N ASN A 565 25.65 33.80 -2.35
CA ASN A 565 26.54 32.79 -1.81
C ASN A 565 25.83 31.43 -1.78
N CYS A 566 26.63 30.37 -1.68
CA CYS A 566 26.18 28.99 -1.72
C CYS A 566 25.28 28.55 -0.54
N LEU A 567 25.06 29.40 0.49
CA LEU A 567 24.11 29.14 1.58
C LEU A 567 22.71 29.74 1.30
N GLU A 568 22.65 30.85 0.54
CA GLU A 568 21.40 31.56 0.25
C GLU A 568 20.84 31.25 -1.15
N CYS A 569 21.71 31.01 -2.15
CA CYS A 569 21.31 30.59 -3.51
C CYS A 569 22.19 29.42 -4.02
N PRO A 570 21.95 28.18 -3.53
CA PRO A 570 22.75 27.00 -3.90
C PRO A 570 22.60 26.59 -5.37
N SER A 571 21.47 26.95 -6.00
CA SER A 571 21.16 26.62 -7.39
C SER A 571 22.08 27.32 -8.39
N ASP A 572 22.47 28.57 -8.13
CA ASP A 572 23.28 29.38 -9.06
C ASP A 572 24.77 29.43 -8.69
N CYS A 573 25.09 29.41 -7.39
CA CYS A 573 26.46 29.48 -6.88
C CYS A 573 27.10 28.12 -6.57
N GLY A 574 26.34 27.03 -6.70
CA GLY A 574 26.78 25.68 -6.38
C GLY A 574 26.89 25.43 -4.87
N ILE A 575 27.21 24.19 -4.51
CA ILE A 575 27.35 23.74 -3.12
C ILE A 575 28.65 24.30 -2.52
N CYS A 576 28.59 24.80 -1.28
CA CYS A 576 29.77 25.34 -0.59
C CYS A 576 30.90 24.29 -0.46
N PRO A 577 32.18 24.69 -0.51
CA PRO A 577 33.29 23.76 -0.28
C PRO A 577 33.25 23.18 1.15
N PRO A 578 33.51 21.87 1.33
CA PRO A 578 33.39 21.22 2.63
C PRO A 578 34.42 21.73 3.65
N VAL A 579 34.00 21.89 4.91
CA VAL A 579 34.84 22.35 6.03
C VAL A 579 34.84 21.30 7.14
N CYS A 580 35.85 20.43 7.12
CA CYS A 580 36.00 19.42 8.16
C CYS A 580 36.30 19.99 9.55
N GLY A 581 35.56 19.53 10.54
CA GLY A 581 35.68 19.77 11.99
C GLY A 581 34.43 20.35 12.65
N SER A 582 33.26 20.35 11.99
CA SER A 582 32.00 20.91 12.52
C SER A 582 31.28 19.95 13.48
N GLY A 583 31.62 18.64 13.45
CA GLY A 583 30.98 17.60 14.24
C GLY A 583 29.62 17.12 13.69
N VAL A 584 29.22 17.57 12.50
CA VAL A 584 27.97 17.19 11.82
C VAL A 584 28.29 16.89 10.35
N CYS A 585 27.85 15.74 9.83
CA CYS A 585 28.11 15.35 8.44
C CYS A 585 27.15 16.09 7.49
N GLU A 586 27.68 17.09 6.78
CA GLU A 586 26.89 17.99 5.92
C GLU A 586 26.89 17.55 4.43
N ALA A 587 25.97 18.09 3.64
CA ALA A 587 25.81 17.72 2.22
C ALA A 587 27.06 18.08 1.39
N GLY A 588 27.80 17.06 0.93
CA GLY A 588 29.08 17.20 0.22
C GLY A 588 30.27 16.59 0.98
N GLU A 589 30.08 16.28 2.26
CA GLU A 589 31.02 15.53 3.08
C GLU A 589 30.69 14.03 3.01
N THR A 590 31.74 13.21 2.96
CA THR A 590 31.66 11.76 2.91
C THR A 590 32.68 11.18 3.88
N CYS A 591 32.49 9.93 4.29
CA CYS A 591 33.50 9.21 5.08
C CYS A 591 34.89 9.14 4.39
N SER A 592 34.95 9.37 3.07
CA SER A 592 36.16 9.34 2.24
C SER A 592 36.95 10.66 2.24
N ASN A 593 36.27 11.81 2.30
CA ASN A 593 36.89 13.14 2.22
C ASN A 593 36.85 13.90 3.56
N CYS A 594 36.01 13.48 4.51
CA CYS A 594 35.81 14.15 5.80
C CYS A 594 35.40 13.18 6.93
N ALA A 595 36.22 12.15 7.16
CA ALA A 595 35.97 11.10 8.16
C ALA A 595 35.86 11.59 9.62
N ALA A 596 36.30 12.82 9.91
CA ALA A 596 36.24 13.41 11.25
C ALA A 596 34.79 13.74 11.67
N ASP A 597 33.96 14.17 10.73
CA ASP A 597 32.55 14.53 10.98
C ASP A 597 31.59 13.43 10.50
N CYS A 598 31.90 12.76 9.39
CA CYS A 598 31.06 11.71 8.78
C CYS A 598 31.38 10.27 9.23
N GLY A 599 32.38 10.08 10.10
CA GLY A 599 32.80 8.75 10.56
C GLY A 599 33.63 7.95 9.55
N ALA A 600 34.13 6.79 9.99
CA ALA A 600 34.93 5.90 9.15
C ALA A 600 34.05 5.16 8.12
N CYS A 601 34.55 4.99 6.89
CA CYS A 601 33.79 4.25 5.88
C CYS A 601 33.56 2.78 6.30
N PRO A 602 32.37 2.22 6.05
CA PRO A 602 32.11 0.80 6.27
C PRO A 602 33.05 -0.09 5.44
N PRO A 603 33.33 -1.33 5.88
CA PRO A 603 34.14 -2.27 5.12
C PRO A 603 33.51 -2.56 3.74
N VAL A 604 34.37 -2.72 2.74
CA VAL A 604 33.98 -2.89 1.33
C VAL A 604 33.59 -4.34 1.08
N CYS A 605 32.43 -4.54 0.47
CA CYS A 605 31.96 -5.84 0.03
C CYS A 605 32.94 -6.52 -0.96
N GLY A 606 33.25 -7.80 -0.75
CA GLY A 606 34.15 -8.62 -1.57
C GLY A 606 35.48 -9.03 -0.89
N ASP A 607 35.60 -8.94 0.44
CA ASP A 607 36.81 -9.35 1.18
C ASP A 607 36.78 -10.84 1.61
N GLY A 608 35.66 -11.52 1.37
CA GLY A 608 35.43 -12.93 1.68
C GLY A 608 35.13 -13.25 3.14
N VAL A 609 34.88 -12.24 3.99
CA VAL A 609 34.63 -12.42 5.44
C VAL A 609 33.40 -11.64 5.90
N CYS A 610 32.27 -12.32 6.06
CA CYS A 610 31.03 -11.74 6.58
C CYS A 610 31.14 -11.32 8.06
N LYS A 611 31.12 -10.00 8.33
CA LYS A 611 31.21 -9.42 9.69
C LYS A 611 29.83 -9.08 10.26
N ALA A 612 29.39 -9.89 11.23
CA ALA A 612 28.11 -9.72 11.90
C ALA A 612 27.91 -8.31 12.49
N GLY A 613 26.81 -7.66 12.10
CA GLY A 613 26.41 -6.31 12.54
C GLY A 613 26.91 -5.16 11.66
N PHE A 614 27.70 -5.44 10.63
CA PHE A 614 28.17 -4.45 9.64
C PHE A 614 27.97 -4.90 8.19
N GLU A 615 28.04 -6.20 7.94
CA GLU A 615 27.76 -6.85 6.65
C GLU A 615 26.71 -7.95 6.90
N ASP A 616 25.67 -7.99 6.08
CA ASP A 616 24.68 -9.08 6.07
C ASP A 616 24.32 -9.47 4.63
N CYS A 617 23.41 -10.43 4.46
CA CYS A 617 23.06 -10.93 3.14
C CYS A 617 22.36 -9.87 2.25
N SER A 618 21.84 -8.79 2.84
CA SER A 618 21.17 -7.69 2.13
C SER A 618 22.14 -6.57 1.76
N SER A 619 23.15 -6.32 2.59
CA SER A 619 24.18 -5.29 2.34
C SER A 619 25.42 -5.80 1.61
N CYS A 620 25.73 -7.12 1.68
CA CYS A 620 26.85 -7.72 0.97
C CYS A 620 26.67 -9.25 0.74
N ALA A 621 25.85 -9.61 -0.25
CA ALA A 621 25.60 -11.00 -0.62
C ALA A 621 26.84 -11.77 -1.14
N ALA A 622 27.88 -11.06 -1.61
CA ALA A 622 29.11 -11.68 -2.12
C ALA A 622 29.93 -12.37 -1.02
N ASP A 623 29.95 -11.81 0.20
CA ASP A 623 30.69 -12.35 1.35
C ASP A 623 29.78 -13.11 2.33
N CYS A 624 28.52 -12.69 2.47
CA CYS A 624 27.55 -13.25 3.43
C CYS A 624 26.57 -14.28 2.82
N GLY A 625 26.58 -14.49 1.49
CA GLY A 625 25.62 -15.34 0.78
C GLY A 625 24.27 -14.66 0.53
N ALA A 626 23.46 -15.22 -0.37
CA ALA A 626 22.16 -14.65 -0.75
C ALA A 626 21.12 -14.75 0.38
N CYS A 627 20.35 -13.68 0.60
CA CYS A 627 19.19 -13.74 1.49
C CYS A 627 18.14 -14.72 0.92
N GLN A 628 17.64 -15.61 1.77
CA GLN A 628 16.40 -16.31 1.49
C GLN A 628 15.24 -15.30 1.63
N CYS A 629 14.19 -15.46 0.80
CA CYS A 629 13.03 -14.57 0.66
C CYS A 629 12.49 -13.99 1.99
N ALA A 630 11.93 -12.77 1.91
CA ALA A 630 11.31 -12.06 3.02
C ALA A 630 10.44 -12.99 3.88
N SER A 631 10.81 -13.10 5.14
CA SER A 631 10.08 -13.81 6.19
C SER A 631 8.71 -13.13 6.34
N PRO A 632 7.57 -13.83 6.20
CA PRO A 632 6.22 -13.24 6.26
C PRO A 632 5.80 -12.65 7.64
N GLY A 633 6.76 -12.42 8.54
CA GLY A 633 6.53 -11.94 9.90
C GLY A 633 5.90 -12.99 10.83
N THR A 634 6.10 -12.86 12.15
CA THR A 634 5.49 -13.75 13.14
C THR A 634 4.04 -13.35 13.39
N GLY A 635 3.12 -14.29 13.21
CA GLY A 635 1.73 -14.14 13.62
C GLY A 635 1.54 -14.43 15.12
N SER A 636 0.78 -13.57 15.81
CA SER A 636 0.42 -13.73 17.21
C SER A 636 -0.58 -14.89 17.43
N PRO A 637 -0.80 -15.34 18.67
CA PRO A 637 -1.84 -16.33 18.96
C PRO A 637 -3.26 -15.90 18.52
N GLY A 638 -3.52 -14.58 18.42
CA GLY A 638 -4.78 -14.05 17.87
C GLY A 638 -4.86 -14.21 16.36
N TYR A 639 -3.78 -13.88 15.65
CA TYR A 639 -3.68 -14.05 14.20
C TYR A 639 -4.01 -15.48 13.77
N TRP A 640 -3.30 -16.47 14.32
CA TRP A 640 -3.46 -17.88 13.93
C TRP A 640 -4.82 -18.49 14.32
N LYS A 641 -5.53 -17.86 15.27
CA LYS A 641 -6.89 -18.27 15.63
C LYS A 641 -7.91 -17.84 14.58
N ASN A 642 -7.71 -16.67 13.98
CA ASN A 642 -8.67 -16.06 13.05
C ASN A 642 -8.33 -16.33 11.58
N HIS A 643 -7.08 -16.68 11.27
CA HIS A 643 -6.61 -16.94 9.91
C HIS A 643 -6.41 -18.44 9.68
N GLU A 644 -7.51 -19.18 9.70
CA GLU A 644 -7.47 -20.63 9.55
C GLU A 644 -6.88 -21.04 8.16
N SER A 645 -7.15 -20.27 7.11
CA SER A 645 -6.62 -20.46 5.75
C SER A 645 -5.08 -20.35 5.67
N ALA A 646 -4.45 -19.59 6.57
CA ALA A 646 -2.99 -19.41 6.60
C ALA A 646 -2.22 -20.64 7.11
N TRP A 647 -2.90 -21.61 7.75
CA TRP A 647 -2.25 -22.82 8.27
C TRP A 647 -1.81 -23.73 7.12
N LYS A 648 -0.49 -23.79 6.88
CA LYS A 648 0.11 -24.69 5.87
C LYS A 648 0.10 -26.17 6.28
N VAL A 649 -0.30 -26.49 7.50
CA VAL A 649 -0.34 -27.85 8.07
C VAL A 649 -1.72 -28.21 8.59
N SER A 650 -2.16 -29.45 8.36
CA SER A 650 -3.44 -29.98 8.85
C SER A 650 -3.35 -30.62 10.25
N GLN A 651 -2.14 -30.83 10.76
CA GLN A 651 -1.85 -31.42 12.07
C GLN A 651 -0.46 -30.98 12.58
N LEU A 652 -0.30 -30.93 13.90
CA LEU A 652 0.98 -30.65 14.58
C LEU A 652 1.19 -31.61 15.75
N THR A 653 2.45 -31.93 16.02
CA THR A 653 2.84 -32.71 17.20
C THR A 653 3.27 -31.79 18.32
N ILE A 654 2.62 -31.91 19.48
CA ILE A 654 2.89 -31.13 20.69
C ILE A 654 3.08 -32.11 21.86
N GLY A 655 4.24 -32.07 22.51
CA GLY A 655 4.52 -32.95 23.65
C GLY A 655 4.52 -34.44 23.29
N GLY A 656 4.88 -34.77 22.04
CA GLY A 656 4.90 -36.15 21.54
C GLY A 656 3.53 -36.74 21.17
N LYS A 657 2.46 -35.93 21.17
CA LYS A 657 1.14 -36.31 20.65
C LYS A 657 0.76 -35.44 19.45
N THR A 658 0.23 -36.06 18.40
CA THR A 658 -0.25 -35.36 17.20
C THR A 658 -1.70 -34.96 17.37
N TYR A 659 -2.01 -33.70 17.04
CA TYR A 659 -3.33 -33.10 17.14
C TYR A 659 -3.78 -32.61 15.76
N THR A 660 -5.08 -32.73 15.47
CA THR A 660 -5.66 -32.15 14.26
C THR A 660 -5.78 -30.63 14.39
N LYS A 661 -5.90 -29.94 13.26
CA LYS A 661 -6.15 -28.50 13.19
C LYS A 661 -7.26 -28.01 14.13
N ALA A 662 -8.42 -28.67 14.11
CA ALA A 662 -9.54 -28.34 14.99
C ALA A 662 -9.20 -28.49 16.49
N GLN A 663 -8.41 -29.50 16.86
CA GLN A 663 -7.96 -29.69 18.25
C GLN A 663 -6.94 -28.63 18.67
N LEU A 664 -6.07 -28.20 17.75
CA LEU A 664 -5.08 -27.15 18.00
C LEU A 664 -5.75 -25.78 18.17
N LEU A 665 -6.78 -25.47 17.36
CA LEU A 665 -7.60 -24.27 17.52
C LEU A 665 -8.33 -24.25 18.88
N ASP A 666 -8.86 -25.38 19.34
CA ASP A 666 -9.41 -25.50 20.69
C ASP A 666 -8.36 -25.18 21.75
N ILE A 667 -7.13 -25.71 21.61
CA ILE A 667 -6.04 -25.47 22.59
C ILE A 667 -5.62 -23.99 22.60
N ILE A 668 -5.47 -23.34 21.45
CA ILE A 668 -5.10 -21.90 21.35
C ILE A 668 -6.20 -21.01 21.95
N SER A 669 -7.47 -21.37 21.72
CA SER A 669 -8.64 -20.60 22.16
C SER A 669 -9.00 -20.79 23.62
N ARG A 670 -8.46 -21.83 24.27
CA ARG A 670 -8.83 -22.20 25.64
C ARG A 670 -8.21 -21.24 26.67
N PRO A 671 -8.97 -20.79 27.68
CA PRO A 671 -8.41 -20.05 28.81
C PRO A 671 -7.41 -20.92 29.58
N THR A 672 -6.22 -20.40 29.84
CA THR A 672 -5.13 -21.16 30.49
C THR A 672 -5.34 -21.34 31.99
N LYS A 673 -6.12 -20.47 32.66
CA LYS A 673 -6.44 -20.51 34.11
C LYS A 673 -5.20 -20.65 35.02
N GLY A 674 -4.05 -20.14 34.56
CA GLY A 674 -2.77 -20.21 35.28
C GLY A 674 -2.07 -21.59 35.23
N ASP A 675 -2.54 -22.53 34.41
CA ASP A 675 -1.86 -23.80 34.16
C ASP A 675 -0.82 -23.63 33.04
N VAL A 676 0.46 -23.73 33.40
CA VAL A 676 1.57 -23.51 32.47
C VAL A 676 1.62 -24.54 31.34
N THR A 677 0.99 -25.71 31.49
CA THR A 677 0.88 -26.68 30.39
C THR A 677 0.08 -26.10 29.22
N TYR A 678 -1.00 -25.36 29.49
CA TYR A 678 -1.78 -24.69 28.45
C TYR A 678 -1.09 -23.43 27.93
N ILE A 679 -0.36 -22.71 28.78
CA ILE A 679 0.41 -21.52 28.37
C ILE A 679 1.50 -21.94 27.35
N ILE A 680 2.36 -22.89 27.70
CA ILE A 680 3.40 -23.38 26.78
C ILE A 680 2.79 -23.93 25.50
N ALA A 681 1.74 -24.74 25.60
CA ALA A 681 1.12 -25.33 24.42
C ALA A 681 0.62 -24.28 23.43
N LYS A 682 -0.01 -23.21 23.93
CA LYS A 682 -0.49 -22.11 23.10
C LYS A 682 0.65 -21.44 22.33
N HIS A 683 1.71 -21.02 23.03
CA HIS A 683 2.83 -20.33 22.37
C HIS A 683 3.69 -21.28 21.53
N LEU A 684 3.78 -22.56 21.88
CA LEU A 684 4.51 -23.57 21.11
C LEU A 684 3.82 -23.91 19.78
N ILE A 685 2.48 -24.02 19.78
CA ILE A 685 1.72 -24.22 18.53
C ILE A 685 1.97 -23.05 17.59
N VAL A 686 1.82 -21.83 18.10
CA VAL A 686 2.01 -20.59 17.34
C VAL A 686 3.44 -20.46 16.82
N ALA A 687 4.44 -20.72 17.66
CA ALA A 687 5.84 -20.69 17.25
C ALA A 687 6.12 -21.70 16.13
N LYS A 688 5.58 -22.92 16.22
CA LYS A 688 5.74 -23.92 15.15
C LYS A 688 5.04 -23.53 13.85
N LEU A 689 3.92 -22.82 13.91
CA LEU A 689 3.25 -22.29 12.72
C LEU A 689 4.07 -21.17 12.08
N ASN A 690 4.59 -20.25 12.90
CA ASN A 690 5.49 -19.18 12.47
C ASN A 690 6.76 -19.74 11.80
N VAL A 691 7.39 -20.75 12.40
CA VAL A 691 8.53 -21.45 11.77
C VAL A 691 8.09 -22.18 10.50
N GLY A 692 6.90 -22.78 10.49
CA GLY A 692 6.35 -23.53 9.37
C GLY A 692 6.01 -22.69 8.13
N ILE A 693 5.85 -21.38 8.27
CA ILE A 693 5.68 -20.44 7.14
C ILE A 693 7.00 -19.84 6.65
N GLY A 694 8.14 -20.30 7.18
CA GLY A 694 9.47 -19.91 6.71
C GLY A 694 10.15 -18.84 7.56
N ASN A 695 9.61 -18.50 8.75
CA ASN A 695 10.27 -17.49 9.59
C ASN A 695 11.59 -17.97 10.20
N GLN A 696 12.55 -17.04 10.32
CA GLN A 696 13.80 -17.28 11.05
C GLN A 696 13.50 -17.81 12.46
N SER A 697 14.19 -18.86 12.88
CA SER A 697 13.87 -19.57 14.12
C SER A 697 15.07 -19.87 15.02
N SER A 698 16.28 -19.44 14.60
CA SER A 698 17.55 -19.70 15.28
C SER A 698 17.56 -19.32 16.76
N CYS A 699 16.78 -18.32 17.17
CA CYS A 699 16.64 -17.88 18.56
C CYS A 699 15.76 -18.79 19.44
N ILE A 700 14.90 -19.62 18.84
CA ILE A 700 13.89 -20.43 19.55
C ILE A 700 13.92 -21.93 19.24
N GLU A 701 14.75 -22.44 18.32
CA GLU A 701 14.83 -23.89 18.01
C GLU A 701 15.03 -24.78 19.25
N ASP A 702 16.00 -24.43 20.10
CA ASP A 702 16.25 -25.12 21.38
C ASP A 702 15.07 -24.95 22.37
N THR A 703 14.37 -23.82 22.30
CA THR A 703 13.21 -23.53 23.15
C THR A 703 12.01 -24.38 22.75
N ILE A 704 11.76 -24.56 21.44
CA ILE A 704 10.75 -25.47 20.90
C ILE A 704 11.03 -26.90 21.36
N ALA A 705 12.27 -27.37 21.20
CA ALA A 705 12.66 -28.73 21.59
C ALA A 705 12.46 -28.98 23.10
N LYS A 706 12.85 -28.00 23.95
CA LYS A 706 12.65 -28.05 25.40
C LYS A 706 11.18 -28.00 25.79
N ALA A 707 10.38 -27.15 25.14
CA ALA A 707 8.94 -27.05 25.39
C ALA A 707 8.21 -28.34 25.02
N ASP A 708 8.55 -28.98 23.90
CA ASP A 708 8.03 -30.30 23.53
C ASP A 708 8.44 -31.38 24.53
N ALA A 709 9.71 -31.43 24.92
CA ALA A 709 10.19 -32.40 25.91
C ALA A 709 9.49 -32.20 27.26
N TRP A 710 9.26 -30.95 27.66
CA TRP A 710 8.56 -30.61 28.90
C TRP A 710 7.08 -31.01 28.83
N LEU A 711 6.37 -30.72 27.74
CA LEU A 711 4.98 -31.14 27.55
C LEU A 711 4.81 -32.65 27.38
N LYS A 712 5.86 -33.35 26.95
CA LYS A 712 5.89 -34.82 26.94
C LYS A 712 5.97 -35.39 28.36
N GLN A 713 6.65 -34.68 29.27
CA GLN A 713 6.73 -35.04 30.68
C GLN A 713 5.47 -34.62 31.47
N TYR A 714 4.89 -33.47 31.13
CA TYR A 714 3.68 -32.92 31.75
C TYR A 714 2.61 -32.65 30.67
N PRO A 715 1.76 -33.64 30.34
CA PRO A 715 0.75 -33.52 29.29
C PRO A 715 -0.26 -32.39 29.55
N LEU A 716 -0.92 -31.93 28.49
CA LEU A 716 -1.93 -30.86 28.56
C LEU A 716 -3.01 -31.16 29.61
N GLY A 717 -3.29 -30.18 30.47
CA GLY A 717 -4.26 -30.31 31.55
C GLY A 717 -3.71 -30.96 32.82
N SER A 718 -2.39 -31.07 32.98
CA SER A 718 -1.77 -31.52 34.23
C SER A 718 -1.91 -30.52 35.39
N ASN A 719 -2.53 -29.35 35.17
CA ASN A 719 -2.83 -28.34 36.19
C ASN A 719 -1.58 -27.85 36.95
N VAL A 720 -0.50 -27.61 36.22
CA VAL A 720 0.78 -27.17 36.78
C VAL A 720 0.72 -25.66 37.03
N LYS A 721 0.49 -25.27 38.27
CA LYS A 721 0.39 -23.87 38.72
C LYS A 721 1.63 -23.40 39.48
N GLU A 722 1.79 -22.09 39.54
CA GLU A 722 2.82 -21.45 40.37
C GLU A 722 2.68 -21.88 41.84
N SER A 723 3.73 -22.48 42.39
CA SER A 723 3.69 -23.13 43.72
C SER A 723 5.04 -23.14 44.45
N GLY A 724 5.87 -22.11 44.22
CA GLY A 724 7.16 -21.94 44.89
C GLY A 724 8.38 -22.46 44.10
N LYS A 725 9.58 -22.30 44.66
CA LYS A 725 10.89 -22.34 43.96
C LYS A 725 11.30 -23.66 43.29
N ASN A 726 10.53 -24.75 43.44
CA ASN A 726 10.87 -26.08 42.92
C ASN A 726 9.71 -26.74 42.14
N SER A 727 8.70 -25.98 41.71
CA SER A 727 7.61 -26.55 40.94
C SER A 727 7.98 -26.68 39.46
N PRO A 728 7.39 -27.63 38.70
CA PRO A 728 7.62 -27.72 37.25
C PRO A 728 7.31 -26.41 36.49
N TRP A 729 6.50 -25.56 37.10
CA TRP A 729 6.18 -24.21 36.64
C TRP A 729 7.42 -23.33 36.48
N THR A 730 8.42 -23.40 37.36
CA THR A 730 9.63 -22.57 37.29
C THR A 730 10.55 -22.92 36.11
N ILE A 731 10.32 -24.05 35.46
CA ILE A 731 11.00 -24.46 34.21
C ILE A 731 10.11 -24.16 33.00
N GLY A 732 8.80 -24.40 33.13
CA GLY A 732 7.84 -24.22 32.05
C GLY A 732 7.57 -22.76 31.68
N GLU A 733 7.47 -21.88 32.67
CA GLU A 733 7.12 -20.47 32.45
C GLU A 733 8.16 -19.72 31.59
N PRO A 734 9.48 -19.86 31.83
CA PRO A 734 10.47 -19.18 30.99
C PRO A 734 10.46 -19.65 29.53
N LEU A 735 10.11 -20.93 29.29
CA LEU A 735 9.94 -21.46 27.93
C LEU A 735 8.72 -20.83 27.25
N ALA A 736 7.62 -20.69 27.98
CA ALA A 736 6.42 -20.02 27.50
C ALA A 736 6.68 -18.54 27.18
N SER A 737 7.33 -17.80 28.09
CA SER A 737 7.66 -16.38 27.88
C SER A 737 8.54 -16.18 26.65
N LYS A 738 9.57 -17.01 26.47
CA LYS A 738 10.48 -16.87 25.32
C LYS A 738 9.80 -17.21 23.98
N LEU A 739 8.88 -18.17 23.97
CA LEU A 739 8.05 -18.45 22.80
C LEU A 739 7.05 -17.32 22.54
N ASP A 740 6.51 -16.70 23.58
CA ASP A 740 5.64 -15.52 23.44
C ASP A 740 6.38 -14.33 22.83
N ASP A 741 7.59 -14.01 23.31
CA ASP A 741 8.40 -12.94 22.75
C ASP A 741 8.71 -13.17 21.26
N TYR A 742 9.00 -14.41 20.86
CA TYR A 742 9.13 -14.77 19.44
C TYR A 742 7.85 -14.53 18.65
N ASN A 743 6.71 -15.01 19.15
CA ASN A 743 5.43 -14.93 18.44
C ASN A 743 4.90 -13.50 18.27
N ASN A 744 5.41 -12.56 19.07
CA ASN A 744 5.08 -11.14 18.98
C ASN A 744 6.22 -10.33 18.32
N GLY A 745 7.10 -10.98 17.55
CA GLY A 745 8.13 -10.30 16.75
C GLY A 745 9.29 -9.68 17.54
N ARG A 746 9.47 -10.04 18.82
CA ARG A 746 10.48 -9.41 19.70
C ARG A 746 11.84 -10.11 19.70
N LEU A 747 12.02 -11.14 18.88
CA LEU A 747 13.26 -11.93 18.79
C LEU A 747 13.80 -11.94 17.35
N CYS A 748 14.20 -13.10 16.84
CA CYS A 748 14.92 -13.25 15.57
C CYS A 748 14.05 -13.20 14.31
N ALA A 749 12.74 -13.03 14.44
CA ALA A 749 11.83 -12.79 13.32
C ALA A 749 10.96 -11.58 13.66
N PRO A 750 10.76 -10.65 12.70
CA PRO A 750 9.93 -9.46 12.91
C PRO A 750 8.46 -9.83 13.07
N HIS A 751 7.67 -8.94 13.67
CA HIS A 751 6.22 -9.10 13.74
C HIS A 751 5.63 -9.04 12.32
N ARG A 752 4.51 -9.73 12.10
CA ARG A 752 3.72 -9.55 10.89
C ARG A 752 2.79 -8.37 11.12
N ASP A 753 3.02 -7.27 10.43
CA ASP A 753 2.13 -6.10 10.48
C ASP A 753 0.72 -6.47 9.97
#